data_AF-A0A5B7V9E3-F1
#
_entry.id   AF-A0A5B7V9E3-F1
#
_cell.length_a   1.000
_cell.length_b   1.000
_cell.length_c   1.000
_cell.angle_alpha   90.00
_cell.angle_beta   90.00
_cell.angle_gamma   90.00
#
_symmetry.space_group_name_H-M   'P 1'
#
loop_
_entity.id
_entity.type
_entity.pdbx_description
1 polymer ?
#
loop_
_entity_poly.entity_id
_entity_poly.type
_entity_poly.pdbx_seq_one_letter_code
_entity_poly.pdbx_strand_id
1 'polypeptide(L)'
;MPVVELTRGFRFALDVSPRVGAELARHAGAARWAYNYALAKKTASYRAWAQRRNALVDAGVGKAEASKRLRAQAALRGREAAAWEYHRKVLVSWTRRNPKLVREPANADPEVLARLRELREDVERGSLEHRRLLAEARAWCDAAKGGQFAAGDRFPSAMDICALWRDERDVVCSGEDGPWHGEVSSYAFSGGFDRAERAWKNWTDSLAGLRAGRAVGFPRFKKKGRSTDSFMLCHDVNHPAIRIEQHQGAGAYHYLQLPKIGRVRTWDDARRLAKLVKSGRAVISSVTISRAADRWYASVVCRIEQDVPVAFKHTAADGTSALYLSHSEAITAAAACAKQALAAQAEQHKRRGDQQAAAKLAQITHALAPCSPGTCADAAERARARQLAQVHGGPVQRVGKNTPTQRVGGLVGVDLGSKHLATLTARLDQSDPGSMTVAAPKSLNTMLGKLARAQQVLSRKMKSSGRRQKAARRVARIHHKVALHRAGALHDVSKRLTTGFTQVAIENLNLVQLTASSKGTAENPGKNVKVKAAFNRHLLDSALGELRRQLTYKSLWYGSELLVLDKGSAPNQTCGQCGERNPNSPPLHARFTCFTCGHTADRTHNSASAIRRLAREQIAAVASDRGDTQNARRASVRPDNPRETGHGAMKREDPGHAAGRGPSSG
;
A
#
# COMPACT_ATOMS: atom_id res chain seq x y z
N MET A 1 1.39 -27.55 5.22
CA MET A 1 0.67 -26.28 4.90
C MET A 1 1.47 -25.57 3.82
N PRO A 2 0.87 -24.79 2.91
CA PRO A 2 1.66 -24.00 1.96
C PRO A 2 2.57 -23.01 2.69
N VAL A 3 3.81 -22.89 2.23
CA VAL A 3 4.81 -21.94 2.73
C VAL A 3 4.84 -20.75 1.78
N VAL A 4 4.74 -19.54 2.32
CA VAL A 4 4.76 -18.30 1.54
C VAL A 4 5.79 -17.33 2.12
N GLU A 5 6.59 -16.71 1.25
CA GLU A 5 7.49 -15.62 1.64
C GLU A 5 6.70 -14.31 1.79
N LEU A 6 6.83 -13.65 2.93
CA LEU A 6 6.14 -12.40 3.22
C LEU A 6 6.99 -11.43 4.04
N THR A 7 6.80 -10.14 3.79
CA THR A 7 7.47 -9.08 4.56
C THR A 7 6.68 -8.78 5.83
N ARG A 8 7.31 -8.92 6.99
CA ARG A 8 6.68 -8.69 8.30
C ARG A 8 7.52 -7.76 9.17
N GLY A 9 6.84 -6.80 9.80
CA GLY A 9 7.42 -5.94 10.83
C GLY A 9 7.17 -6.49 12.23
N PHE A 10 8.23 -6.62 13.02
CA PHE A 10 8.17 -6.89 14.46
C PHE A 10 8.50 -5.61 15.21
N ARG A 11 7.63 -5.19 16.12
CA ARG A 11 7.82 -3.95 16.88
C ARG A 11 8.10 -4.28 18.33
N PHE A 12 9.22 -3.79 18.85
CA PHE A 12 9.66 -3.97 20.23
C PHE A 12 9.76 -2.61 20.91
N ALA A 13 9.27 -2.50 22.14
CA ALA A 13 9.59 -1.36 22.99
C ALA A 13 11.02 -1.51 23.52
N LEU A 14 11.80 -0.43 23.46
CA LEU A 14 13.19 -0.43 23.92
C LEU A 14 13.30 0.04 25.37
N ASP A 15 14.09 -0.68 26.16
CA ASP A 15 14.53 -0.26 27.48
C ASP A 15 15.88 0.44 27.32
N VAL A 16 15.83 1.78 27.30
CA VAL A 16 16.97 2.62 26.91
C VAL A 16 17.61 3.27 28.14
N SER A 17 18.91 3.07 28.31
CA SER A 17 19.71 3.86 29.25
C SER A 17 19.82 5.32 28.76
N PRO A 18 20.13 6.30 29.63
CA PRO A 18 20.32 7.69 29.20
C PRO A 18 21.37 7.85 28.09
N ARG A 19 22.48 7.10 28.17
CA ARG A 19 23.54 7.07 27.14
C ARG A 19 22.99 6.59 25.79
N VAL A 20 22.34 5.42 25.77
CA VAL A 20 21.74 4.88 24.53
C VAL A 20 20.67 5.83 24.00
N GLY A 21 19.84 6.41 24.88
CA GLY A 21 18.83 7.39 24.50
C GLY A 21 19.41 8.64 23.81
N ALA A 22 20.58 9.11 24.24
CA ALA A 22 21.29 10.21 23.58
C ALA A 22 21.80 9.79 22.18
N GLU A 23 22.34 8.59 22.04
CA GLU A 23 22.78 8.04 20.74
C GLU A 23 21.61 7.90 19.76
N LEU A 24 20.48 7.34 20.20
CA LEU A 24 19.25 7.25 19.36
C LEU A 24 18.76 8.64 18.94
N ALA A 25 18.83 9.63 19.84
CA ALA A 25 18.45 11.00 19.53
C ALA A 25 19.41 11.66 18.52
N ARG A 26 20.73 11.38 18.60
CA ARG A 26 21.73 11.86 17.63
C ARG A 26 21.46 11.29 16.24
N HIS A 27 21.22 9.98 16.14
CA HIS A 27 20.82 9.30 14.90
C HIS A 27 19.52 9.86 14.31
N ALA A 28 18.51 10.11 15.14
CA ALA A 28 17.26 10.75 14.70
C ALA A 28 17.47 12.20 14.24
N GLY A 29 18.40 12.92 14.87
CA GLY A 29 18.84 14.26 14.48
C GLY A 29 19.47 14.26 13.08
N ALA A 30 20.42 13.36 12.83
CA ALA A 30 21.07 13.17 11.54
C ALA A 30 20.06 12.84 10.43
N ALA A 31 19.14 11.90 10.67
CA ALA A 31 18.09 11.55 9.71
C ALA A 31 17.14 12.73 9.40
N ARG A 32 16.92 13.62 10.38
CA ARG A 32 16.12 14.84 10.20
C ARG A 32 16.86 15.87 9.35
N TRP A 33 18.13 16.09 9.66
CA TRP A 33 19.01 16.97 8.89
C TRP A 33 19.10 16.49 7.44
N ALA A 34 19.36 15.20 7.22
CA ALA A 34 19.45 14.58 5.90
C ALA A 34 18.16 14.77 5.08
N TYR A 35 17.00 14.58 5.69
CA TYR A 35 15.72 14.87 5.04
C TYR A 35 15.60 16.34 4.62
N ASN A 36 16.01 17.27 5.49
CA ASN A 36 15.94 18.70 5.19
C ASN A 36 16.94 19.09 4.08
N TYR A 37 18.16 18.59 4.14
CA TYR A 37 19.18 18.76 3.11
C TYR A 37 18.67 18.29 1.74
N ALA A 38 18.15 17.06 1.68
CA ALA A 38 17.55 16.50 0.47
C ALA A 38 16.39 17.34 -0.07
N LEU A 39 15.49 17.76 0.82
CA LEU A 39 14.35 18.58 0.44
C LEU A 39 14.79 19.96 -0.06
N ALA A 40 15.83 20.56 0.52
CA ALA A 40 16.39 21.83 0.08
C ALA A 40 16.92 21.73 -1.35
N LYS A 41 17.74 20.71 -1.66
CA LYS A 41 18.29 20.50 -3.02
C LYS A 41 17.18 20.27 -4.05
N LYS A 42 16.17 19.43 -3.75
CA LYS A 42 15.00 19.24 -4.64
C LYS A 42 14.19 20.54 -4.82
N THR A 43 13.99 21.30 -3.74
CA THR A 43 13.26 22.57 -3.78
C THR A 43 14.02 23.61 -4.59
N ALA A 44 15.35 23.65 -4.53
CA ALA A 44 16.19 24.52 -5.33
C ALA A 44 16.01 24.23 -6.83
N SER A 45 16.14 22.96 -7.25
CA SER A 45 15.88 22.57 -8.65
C SER A 45 14.46 22.92 -9.11
N TYR A 46 13.46 22.72 -8.24
CA TYR A 46 12.07 23.10 -8.54
C TYR A 46 11.87 24.60 -8.72
N ARG A 47 12.52 25.41 -7.88
CA ARG A 47 12.49 26.87 -7.98
C ARG A 47 13.22 27.36 -9.22
N ALA A 48 14.38 26.78 -9.55
CA ALA A 48 15.14 27.13 -10.75
C ALA A 48 14.32 26.90 -12.03
N TRP A 49 13.64 25.75 -12.13
CA TRP A 49 12.72 25.48 -13.25
C TRP A 49 11.58 26.50 -13.30
N ALA A 50 10.97 26.81 -12.16
CA ALA A 50 9.86 27.76 -12.07
C ALA A 50 10.30 29.18 -12.47
N GLN A 51 11.49 29.62 -12.03
CA GLN A 51 12.08 30.92 -12.37
C GLN A 51 12.33 31.03 -13.88
N ARG A 52 12.99 30.03 -14.50
CA ARG A 52 13.22 30.02 -15.95
C ARG A 52 11.93 30.05 -16.75
N ARG A 53 10.91 29.30 -16.31
CA ARG A 53 9.60 29.31 -16.96
C ARG A 53 8.92 30.67 -16.82
N ASN A 54 8.95 31.26 -15.63
CA ASN A 54 8.35 32.57 -15.39
C ASN A 54 9.06 33.66 -16.20
N ALA A 55 10.40 33.66 -16.28
CA ALA A 55 11.14 34.60 -17.11
C ALA A 55 10.75 34.56 -18.59
N LEU A 56 10.49 33.36 -19.15
CA LEU A 56 9.96 33.24 -20.52
C LEU A 56 8.53 33.77 -20.64
N VAL A 57 7.69 33.57 -19.62
CA VAL A 57 6.33 34.10 -19.58
C VAL A 57 6.35 35.63 -19.50
N ASP A 58 7.23 36.20 -18.70
CA ASP A 58 7.42 37.64 -18.57
C ASP A 58 7.96 38.25 -19.88
N ALA A 59 8.73 37.47 -20.66
CA ALA A 59 9.17 37.81 -22.01
C ALA A 59 8.09 37.57 -23.11
N GLY A 60 6.83 37.33 -22.73
CA GLY A 60 5.70 37.20 -23.65
C GLY A 60 5.46 35.80 -24.22
N VAL A 61 6.22 34.78 -23.81
CA VAL A 61 5.99 33.40 -24.26
C VAL A 61 4.85 32.76 -23.44
N GLY A 62 3.82 32.25 -24.11
CA GLY A 62 2.74 31.53 -23.43
C GLY A 62 3.26 30.40 -22.51
N LYS A 63 2.68 30.24 -21.32
CA LYS A 63 3.17 29.32 -20.27
C LYS A 63 3.37 27.86 -20.74
N ALA A 64 2.49 27.37 -21.61
CA ALA A 64 2.60 26.03 -22.19
C ALA A 64 3.81 25.91 -23.12
N GLU A 65 4.02 26.91 -23.98
CA GLU A 65 5.15 26.99 -24.91
C GLU A 65 6.48 27.20 -24.17
N ALA A 66 6.51 28.07 -23.15
CA ALA A 66 7.66 28.22 -22.26
C ALA A 66 8.05 26.88 -21.61
N SER A 67 7.05 26.13 -21.13
CA SER A 67 7.29 24.80 -20.55
C SER A 67 7.78 23.79 -21.59
N LYS A 68 7.30 23.85 -22.83
CA LYS A 68 7.74 22.99 -23.94
C LYS A 68 9.20 23.26 -24.32
N ARG A 69 9.57 24.53 -24.51
CA ARG A 69 10.96 24.95 -24.82
C ARG A 69 11.95 24.50 -23.75
N LEU A 70 11.62 24.72 -22.47
CA LEU A 70 12.49 24.28 -21.37
C LEU A 70 12.63 22.76 -21.30
N ARG A 71 11.57 22.00 -21.58
CA ARG A 71 11.66 20.53 -21.67
C ARG A 71 12.53 20.07 -22.82
N ALA A 72 12.49 20.75 -23.97
CA ALA A 72 13.36 20.44 -25.10
C ALA A 72 14.85 20.69 -24.76
N GLN A 73 15.16 21.82 -24.12
CA GLN A 73 16.51 22.12 -23.62
C GLN A 73 16.98 21.09 -22.58
N ALA A 74 16.11 20.75 -21.62
CA ALA A 74 16.38 19.72 -20.63
C ALA A 74 16.65 18.35 -21.27
N ALA A 75 15.93 18.00 -22.33
CA ALA A 75 16.13 16.76 -23.06
C ALA A 75 17.51 16.70 -23.73
N LEU A 76 17.96 17.80 -24.36
CA LEU A 76 19.30 17.88 -24.98
C LEU A 76 20.41 17.66 -23.96
N ARG A 77 20.41 18.41 -22.85
CA ARG A 77 21.35 18.19 -21.72
C ARG A 77 21.24 16.79 -21.13
N GLY A 78 20.06 16.18 -21.20
CA GLY A 78 19.80 14.79 -20.83
C GLY A 78 20.55 13.78 -21.69
N ARG A 79 20.64 14.02 -23.02
CA ARG A 79 21.34 13.15 -23.97
C ARG A 79 22.84 13.14 -23.70
N GLU A 80 23.41 14.33 -23.49
CA GLU A 80 24.82 14.50 -23.15
C GLU A 80 25.18 13.78 -21.84
N ALA A 81 24.39 13.99 -20.78
CA ALA A 81 24.58 13.27 -19.52
C ALA A 81 24.42 11.74 -19.66
N ALA A 82 23.55 11.27 -20.56
CA ALA A 82 23.38 9.84 -20.83
C ALA A 82 24.61 9.22 -21.53
N ALA A 83 25.25 9.97 -22.45
CA ALA A 83 26.49 9.53 -23.10
C ALA A 83 27.63 9.36 -22.08
N TRP A 84 27.81 10.34 -21.19
CA TRP A 84 28.80 10.26 -20.11
C TRP A 84 28.50 9.11 -19.13
N GLU A 85 27.24 8.92 -18.75
CA GLU A 85 26.83 7.82 -17.87
C GLU A 85 27.03 6.45 -18.53
N TYR A 86 26.84 6.35 -19.85
CA TYR A 86 27.17 5.17 -20.63
C TYR A 86 28.68 4.89 -20.60
N HIS A 87 29.51 5.90 -20.91
CA HIS A 87 30.97 5.75 -20.88
C HIS A 87 31.47 5.32 -19.49
N ARG A 88 30.96 5.93 -18.42
CA ARG A 88 31.23 5.52 -17.03
C ARG A 88 30.84 4.05 -16.77
N LYS A 89 29.69 3.59 -17.26
CA LYS A 89 29.22 2.20 -17.08
C LYS A 89 30.07 1.19 -17.84
N VAL A 90 30.53 1.54 -19.04
CA VAL A 90 31.46 0.71 -19.83
C VAL A 90 32.78 0.55 -19.07
N LEU A 91 33.39 1.64 -18.60
CA LEU A 91 34.61 1.56 -17.79
C LEU A 91 34.39 0.73 -16.50
N VAL A 92 33.27 0.91 -15.80
CA VAL A 92 32.95 0.07 -14.64
C VAL A 92 32.80 -1.40 -15.02
N SER A 93 32.25 -1.74 -16.19
CA SER A 93 32.11 -3.15 -16.59
C SER A 93 33.47 -3.82 -16.79
N TRP A 94 34.48 -3.08 -17.26
CA TRP A 94 35.84 -3.55 -17.44
C TRP A 94 36.54 -3.93 -16.13
N THR A 95 36.11 -3.35 -14.99
CA THR A 95 36.63 -3.71 -13.66
C THR A 95 36.07 -5.01 -13.11
N ARG A 96 35.03 -5.59 -13.72
CA ARG A 96 34.32 -6.76 -13.19
C ARG A 96 34.81 -8.05 -13.86
N ARG A 97 34.98 -9.11 -13.07
CA ARG A 97 35.28 -10.47 -13.56
C ARG A 97 34.20 -11.04 -14.50
N ASN A 98 32.95 -10.58 -14.39
CA ASN A 98 31.85 -10.94 -15.29
C ASN A 98 31.08 -9.68 -15.71
N PRO A 99 31.39 -9.07 -16.87
CA PRO A 99 30.80 -7.82 -17.30
C PRO A 99 29.36 -8.04 -17.77
N LYS A 100 28.41 -7.26 -17.23
CA LYS A 100 27.07 -7.17 -17.83
C LYS A 100 27.16 -6.41 -19.14
N LEU A 101 26.48 -6.91 -20.19
CA LEU A 101 26.29 -6.19 -21.44
C LEU A 101 25.70 -4.79 -21.16
N VAL A 102 26.48 -3.75 -21.47
CA VAL A 102 26.03 -2.37 -21.35
C VAL A 102 25.41 -1.99 -22.69
N ARG A 103 24.10 -1.80 -22.73
CA ARG A 103 23.42 -1.35 -23.94
C ARG A 103 23.67 0.14 -24.16
N GLU A 104 23.94 0.50 -25.40
CA GLU A 104 24.08 1.88 -25.81
C GLU A 104 22.75 2.62 -25.64
N PRO A 105 22.73 3.82 -25.03
CA PRO A 105 21.52 4.62 -24.93
C PRO A 105 21.04 5.06 -26.32
N ALA A 106 19.82 4.64 -26.70
CA ALA A 106 19.20 4.99 -27.98
C ALA A 106 18.97 6.50 -28.21
N ASN A 107 19.16 7.31 -27.18
CA ASN A 107 18.95 8.75 -27.18
C ASN A 107 20.24 9.56 -26.92
N ALA A 108 21.41 8.93 -26.85
CA ALA A 108 22.67 9.67 -26.75
C ALA A 108 23.14 10.15 -28.13
N ASP A 109 24.03 11.14 -28.12
CA ASP A 109 24.62 11.69 -29.33
C ASP A 109 25.65 10.70 -29.93
N PRO A 110 25.48 10.24 -31.18
CA PRO A 110 26.38 9.28 -31.83
C PRO A 110 27.82 9.79 -31.93
N GLU A 111 28.03 11.08 -32.14
CA GLU A 111 29.36 11.68 -32.32
C GLU A 111 30.13 11.67 -30.99
N VAL A 112 29.46 12.05 -29.90
CA VAL A 112 30.01 11.98 -28.54
C VAL A 112 30.34 10.53 -28.18
N LEU A 113 29.48 9.59 -28.54
CA LEU A 113 29.73 8.16 -28.29
C LEU A 113 30.93 7.62 -29.07
N ALA A 114 31.14 8.04 -30.31
CA ALA A 114 32.31 7.68 -31.12
C ALA A 114 33.60 8.19 -30.47
N ARG A 115 33.66 9.47 -30.11
CA ARG A 115 34.82 10.06 -29.40
C ARG A 115 35.11 9.36 -28.07
N LEU A 116 34.08 8.98 -27.32
CA LEU A 116 34.22 8.23 -26.08
C LEU A 116 34.64 6.76 -26.29
N ARG A 117 34.52 6.21 -27.51
CA ARG A 117 35.09 4.91 -27.90
C ARG A 117 36.58 5.06 -28.22
N GLU A 118 36.97 6.08 -28.98
CA GLU A 118 38.38 6.40 -29.27
C GLU A 118 39.18 6.63 -27.97
N LEU A 119 38.63 7.39 -27.02
CA LEU A 119 39.24 7.59 -25.68
C LEU A 119 39.48 6.30 -24.88
N ARG A 120 38.84 5.20 -25.30
CA ARG A 120 38.97 3.88 -24.67
C ARG A 120 39.85 2.94 -25.48
N GLU A 121 40.18 3.28 -26.73
CA GLU A 121 41.10 2.49 -27.55
C GLU A 121 42.47 2.45 -26.85
N ASP A 122 43.09 1.27 -26.86
CA ASP A 122 44.39 0.99 -26.24
C ASP A 122 44.47 1.09 -24.70
N VAL A 123 43.36 1.34 -24.00
CA VAL A 123 43.34 1.37 -22.53
C VAL A 123 43.21 -0.04 -21.95
N GLU A 124 44.29 -0.54 -21.34
CA GLU A 124 44.30 -1.83 -20.67
C GLU A 124 43.38 -1.87 -19.43
N ARG A 125 42.65 -2.98 -19.25
CA ARG A 125 41.71 -3.17 -18.15
C ARG A 125 42.44 -3.25 -16.81
N GLY A 126 42.18 -2.26 -15.96
CA GLY A 126 42.71 -2.24 -14.58
C GLY A 126 44.02 -1.48 -14.44
N SER A 127 44.54 -0.93 -15.56
CA SER A 127 45.66 -0.01 -15.58
C SER A 127 45.40 1.25 -14.73
N LEU A 128 46.47 2.00 -14.45
CA LEU A 128 46.35 3.32 -13.82
C LEU A 128 45.52 4.27 -14.69
N GLU A 129 45.70 4.20 -16.01
CA GLU A 129 44.98 5.01 -16.99
C GLU A 129 43.48 4.69 -16.99
N HIS A 130 43.10 3.42 -16.92
CA HIS A 130 41.71 3.02 -16.74
C HIS A 130 41.11 3.62 -15.45
N ARG A 131 41.85 3.59 -14.34
CA ARG A 131 41.38 4.17 -13.07
C ARG A 131 41.22 5.69 -13.15
N ARG A 132 42.13 6.38 -13.84
CA ARG A 132 42.07 7.83 -14.11
C ARG A 132 40.85 8.18 -14.98
N LEU A 133 40.69 7.53 -16.13
CA LEU A 133 39.54 7.74 -17.02
C LEU A 133 38.22 7.46 -16.31
N LEU A 134 38.15 6.42 -15.47
CA LEU A 134 36.96 6.14 -14.67
C LEU A 134 36.68 7.24 -13.64
N ALA A 135 37.70 7.84 -13.04
CA ALA A 135 37.55 8.96 -12.12
C ALA A 135 37.08 10.22 -12.85
N GLU A 136 37.68 10.55 -13.99
CA GLU A 136 37.27 11.67 -14.86
C GLU A 136 35.82 11.49 -15.34
N ALA A 137 35.46 10.30 -15.81
CA ALA A 137 34.09 9.98 -16.24
C ALA A 137 33.06 10.15 -15.12
N ARG A 138 33.43 9.84 -13.86
CA ARG A 138 32.57 10.10 -12.69
C ARG A 138 32.41 11.60 -12.46
N ALA A 139 33.51 12.36 -12.44
CA ALA A 139 33.49 13.81 -12.26
C ALA A 139 32.63 14.51 -13.33
N TRP A 140 32.77 14.13 -14.60
CA TRP A 140 31.93 14.64 -15.69
C TRP A 140 30.45 14.29 -15.52
N CYS A 141 30.13 13.06 -15.15
CA CYS A 141 28.75 12.65 -14.85
C CYS A 141 28.14 13.48 -13.71
N ASP A 142 28.90 13.71 -12.65
CA ASP A 142 28.43 14.43 -11.48
C ASP A 142 28.30 15.93 -11.76
N ALA A 143 29.22 16.52 -12.54
CA ALA A 143 29.11 17.89 -13.05
C ALA A 143 27.89 18.07 -13.98
N ALA A 144 27.68 17.16 -14.93
CA ALA A 144 26.54 17.20 -15.84
C ALA A 144 25.20 17.10 -15.08
N LYS A 145 25.11 16.18 -14.11
CA LYS A 145 23.93 16.08 -13.22
C LYS A 145 23.77 17.33 -12.37
N GLY A 146 24.85 17.87 -11.81
CA GLY A 146 24.87 19.12 -11.06
C GLY A 146 24.30 20.30 -11.86
N GLY A 147 24.72 20.46 -13.10
CA GLY A 147 24.20 21.46 -14.04
C GLY A 147 22.70 21.27 -14.32
N GLN A 148 22.25 20.03 -14.54
CA GLN A 148 20.82 19.73 -14.69
C GLN A 148 20.00 20.07 -13.45
N PHE A 149 20.54 19.82 -12.25
CA PHE A 149 19.88 20.14 -11.00
C PHE A 149 19.80 21.65 -10.76
N ALA A 150 20.89 22.37 -11.03
CA ALA A 150 20.97 23.82 -10.90
C ALA A 150 20.01 24.52 -11.86
N ALA A 151 19.87 24.00 -13.08
CA ALA A 151 18.95 24.52 -14.08
C ALA A 151 17.48 24.10 -13.86
N GLY A 152 17.22 23.12 -12.98
CA GLY A 152 15.88 22.56 -12.76
C GLY A 152 15.40 21.62 -13.86
N ASP A 153 16.29 21.15 -14.73
CA ASP A 153 16.01 20.22 -15.83
C ASP A 153 15.69 18.82 -15.30
N ARG A 154 16.29 18.46 -14.17
CA ARG A 154 16.09 17.19 -13.46
C ARG A 154 16.00 17.44 -11.96
N PHE A 155 15.17 16.66 -11.26
CA PHE A 155 15.17 16.63 -9.80
C PHE A 155 16.12 15.55 -9.29
N PRO A 156 16.97 15.83 -8.29
CA PRO A 156 17.92 14.84 -7.77
C PRO A 156 17.18 13.70 -7.05
N SER A 157 17.52 12.46 -7.34
CA SER A 157 17.03 11.26 -6.64
C SER A 157 17.67 11.12 -5.25
N ALA A 158 17.20 10.22 -4.38
CA ALA A 158 17.89 9.98 -3.10
C ALA A 158 19.33 9.51 -3.30
N MET A 159 19.61 8.75 -4.37
CA MET A 159 20.96 8.33 -4.74
C MET A 159 21.83 9.50 -5.20
N ASP A 160 21.30 10.41 -6.02
CA ASP A 160 22.02 11.62 -6.45
C ASP A 160 22.35 12.50 -5.23
N ILE A 161 21.40 12.67 -4.31
CA ILE A 161 21.60 13.43 -3.06
C ILE A 161 22.65 12.78 -2.16
N CYS A 162 22.70 11.44 -2.11
CA CYS A 162 23.71 10.71 -1.37
C CYS A 162 25.12 10.87 -1.98
N ALA A 163 25.24 11.02 -3.29
CA ALA A 163 26.50 11.37 -3.94
C ALA A 163 26.92 12.79 -3.58
N LEU A 164 26.06 13.78 -3.85
CA LEU A 164 26.31 15.19 -3.51
C LEU A 164 26.69 15.38 -2.03
N TRP A 165 25.99 14.71 -1.11
CA TRP A 165 26.33 14.78 0.30
C TRP A 165 27.71 14.19 0.61
N ARG A 166 28.11 13.09 -0.03
CA ARG A 166 29.45 12.52 0.21
C ARG A 166 30.55 13.47 -0.23
N ASP A 167 30.34 14.18 -1.33
CA ASP A 167 31.31 15.15 -1.85
C ASP A 167 31.35 16.41 -0.95
N GLU A 168 30.20 16.91 -0.49
CA GLU A 168 30.12 18.12 0.35
C GLU A 168 30.54 17.87 1.81
N ARG A 169 30.33 16.66 2.35
CA ARG A 169 30.51 16.35 3.78
C ARG A 169 31.96 16.54 4.24
N ASP A 170 32.91 16.18 3.38
CA ASP A 170 34.33 16.18 3.74
C ASP A 170 35.01 17.53 3.40
N VAL A 171 34.30 18.45 2.75
CA VAL A 171 34.81 19.76 2.28
C VAL A 171 34.54 20.90 3.29
N VAL A 172 33.64 20.73 4.26
CA VAL A 172 33.23 21.78 5.20
C VAL A 172 33.23 21.28 6.64
N CYS A 173 34.33 21.43 7.36
CA CYS A 173 34.41 21.14 8.81
C CYS A 173 35.14 22.25 9.60
N SER A 174 34.78 23.52 9.35
CA SER A 174 35.26 24.68 10.14
C SER A 174 34.13 25.56 10.72
N GLY A 175 32.88 25.08 10.74
CA GLY A 175 31.74 25.77 11.35
C GLY A 175 30.79 24.82 12.09
N GLU A 176 30.03 25.36 13.05
CA GLU A 176 29.20 24.66 14.05
C GLU A 176 28.09 23.70 13.53
N ASP A 177 28.01 23.41 12.22
CA ASP A 177 26.91 22.68 11.57
C ASP A 177 27.31 21.34 10.91
N GLY A 178 28.20 20.52 11.52
CA GLY A 178 28.26 19.11 11.11
C GLY A 178 29.33 18.11 11.63
N PRO A 179 29.77 18.08 12.91
CA PRO A 179 30.88 17.19 13.32
C PRO A 179 30.54 15.69 13.55
N TRP A 180 29.26 15.29 13.58
CA TRP A 180 28.89 13.93 14.06
C TRP A 180 28.70 12.85 12.97
N HIS A 181 29.06 13.11 11.70
CA HIS A 181 28.79 12.12 10.63
C HIS A 181 29.61 10.82 10.79
N GLY A 182 30.78 10.87 11.45
CA GLY A 182 31.56 9.67 11.79
C GLY A 182 31.00 8.88 12.99
N GLU A 183 30.26 9.57 13.87
CA GLU A 183 29.66 8.99 15.07
C GLU A 183 28.34 8.25 14.77
N VAL A 184 27.62 8.71 13.74
CA VAL A 184 26.30 8.19 13.37
C VAL A 184 26.41 7.24 12.18
N SER A 185 25.59 6.19 12.16
CA SER A 185 25.49 5.32 10.98
C SER A 185 25.10 6.10 9.72
N SER A 186 25.82 5.90 8.62
CA SER A 186 25.51 6.50 7.30
C SER A 186 24.09 6.17 6.82
N TYR A 187 23.55 5.01 7.19
CA TYR A 187 22.16 4.63 6.89
C TYR A 187 21.11 5.56 7.49
N ALA A 188 21.41 6.24 8.61
CA ALA A 188 20.52 7.24 9.17
C ALA A 188 20.34 8.43 8.21
N PHE A 189 21.39 8.81 7.47
CA PHE A 189 21.35 9.84 6.44
C PHE A 189 20.63 9.35 5.19
N SER A 190 21.01 8.17 4.66
CA SER A 190 20.36 7.57 3.49
C SER A 190 18.85 7.42 3.68
N GLY A 191 18.41 6.91 4.83
CA GLY A 191 16.99 6.81 5.17
C GLY A 191 16.30 8.18 5.28
N GLY A 192 17.03 9.24 5.62
CA GLY A 192 16.55 10.63 5.56
C GLY A 192 16.30 11.09 4.12
N PHE A 193 17.24 10.83 3.22
CA PHE A 193 17.15 11.14 1.79
C PHE A 193 15.98 10.40 1.12
N ASP A 194 15.84 9.09 1.36
CA ASP A 194 14.73 8.26 0.84
C ASP A 194 13.35 8.77 1.28
N ARG A 195 13.25 9.24 2.53
CA ARG A 195 12.01 9.82 3.05
C ARG A 195 11.67 11.14 2.38
N ALA A 196 12.66 11.96 2.03
CA ALA A 196 12.45 13.21 1.30
C ALA A 196 12.00 12.95 -0.14
N GLU A 197 12.63 11.97 -0.81
CA GLU A 197 12.21 11.52 -2.14
C GLU A 197 10.78 11.00 -2.14
N ARG A 198 10.42 10.15 -1.18
CA ARG A 198 9.04 9.66 -1.05
C ARG A 198 8.02 10.78 -0.79
N ALA A 199 8.39 11.77 0.04
CA ALA A 199 7.54 12.92 0.30
C ALA A 199 7.32 13.75 -0.99
N TRP A 200 8.38 13.96 -1.77
CA TRP A 200 8.32 14.62 -3.06
C TRP A 200 7.42 13.87 -4.04
N LYS A 201 7.63 12.55 -4.20
CA LYS A 201 6.83 11.69 -5.08
C LYS A 201 5.35 11.73 -4.71
N ASN A 202 5.02 11.64 -3.42
CA ASN A 202 3.63 11.70 -2.96
C ASN A 202 2.95 13.02 -3.35
N TRP A 203 3.68 14.14 -3.33
CA TRP A 203 3.17 15.44 -3.75
C TRP A 203 3.00 15.51 -5.27
N THR A 204 4.00 15.07 -6.05
CA THR A 204 3.91 15.08 -7.52
C THR A 204 2.81 14.14 -8.05
N ASP A 205 2.71 12.93 -7.51
CA ASP A 205 1.65 11.98 -7.86
C ASP A 205 0.26 12.55 -7.49
N SER A 206 0.18 13.30 -6.39
CA SER A 206 -1.05 13.95 -5.97
C SER A 206 -1.46 15.09 -6.90
N LEU A 207 -0.51 15.85 -7.45
CA LEU A 207 -0.79 16.88 -8.46
C LEU A 207 -1.24 16.26 -9.78
N ALA A 208 -0.69 15.09 -10.14
CA ALA A 208 -1.02 14.37 -11.35
C ALA A 208 -2.31 13.53 -11.26
N GLY A 209 -2.99 13.49 -10.11
CA GLY A 209 -4.17 12.65 -9.90
C GLY A 209 -3.87 11.14 -9.85
N LEU A 210 -2.60 10.74 -9.82
CA LEU A 210 -2.16 9.33 -9.79
C LEU A 210 -2.33 8.68 -8.40
N ARG A 211 -2.54 9.50 -7.37
CA ARG A 211 -2.66 9.05 -5.98
C ARG A 211 -4.11 9.11 -5.52
N ALA A 212 -4.60 8.00 -4.97
CA ALA A 212 -5.90 7.96 -4.31
C ALA A 212 -5.93 8.77 -2.98
N GLY A 213 -7.05 9.46 -2.75
CA GLY A 213 -7.33 10.19 -1.50
C GLY A 213 -7.19 11.71 -1.63
N ARG A 214 -7.11 12.39 -0.47
CA ARG A 214 -7.01 13.85 -0.42
C ARG A 214 -5.68 14.34 -1.03
N ALA A 215 -5.74 15.47 -1.73
CA ALA A 215 -4.57 16.14 -2.25
C ALA A 215 -3.50 16.37 -1.15
N VAL A 216 -2.26 16.00 -1.45
CA VAL A 216 -1.10 16.16 -0.57
C VAL A 216 -0.46 17.51 -0.87
N GLY A 217 -0.21 18.30 0.17
CA GLY A 217 0.48 19.60 0.03
C GLY A 217 1.99 19.47 -0.20
N PHE A 218 2.63 20.58 -0.55
CA PHE A 218 4.07 20.65 -0.77
C PHE A 218 4.86 20.12 0.46
N PRO A 219 5.93 19.32 0.27
CA PRO A 219 6.71 18.79 1.39
C PRO A 219 7.33 19.89 2.25
N ARG A 220 7.30 19.72 3.58
CA ARG A 220 7.82 20.71 4.54
C ARG A 220 9.07 20.23 5.25
N PHE A 221 9.93 21.17 5.64
CA PHE A 221 11.08 20.90 6.50
C PHE A 221 10.64 20.33 7.86
N LYS A 222 11.44 19.40 8.37
CA LYS A 222 11.27 18.79 9.69
C LYS A 222 11.96 19.64 10.74
N LYS A 223 11.33 19.74 11.92
CA LYS A 223 11.84 20.51 13.06
C LYS A 223 11.94 19.64 14.32
N LYS A 224 13.04 19.80 15.07
CA LYS A 224 13.25 19.13 16.36
C LYS A 224 12.06 19.41 17.30
N GLY A 225 11.55 18.37 17.96
CA GLY A 225 10.42 18.47 18.89
C GLY A 225 9.05 18.69 18.25
N ARG A 226 8.95 18.89 16.92
CA ARG A 226 7.68 18.88 16.17
C ARG A 226 7.53 17.63 15.32
N SER A 227 8.62 17.20 14.69
CA SER A 227 8.68 15.97 13.92
C SER A 227 9.05 14.80 14.84
N THR A 228 8.46 13.64 14.61
CA THR A 228 8.79 12.40 15.32
C THR A 228 10.26 12.04 15.13
N ASP A 229 10.98 11.84 16.23
CA ASP A 229 12.35 11.34 16.18
C ASP A 229 12.33 9.91 15.64
N SER A 230 12.93 9.71 14.47
CA SER A 230 12.98 8.40 13.82
C SER A 230 14.10 8.33 12.79
N PHE A 231 14.70 7.15 12.68
CA PHE A 231 15.72 6.84 11.68
C PHE A 231 15.65 5.35 11.32
N MET A 232 16.26 4.98 10.21
CA MET A 232 16.28 3.61 9.71
C MET A 232 17.73 3.17 9.60
N LEU A 233 18.00 1.92 9.99
CA LEU A 233 19.27 1.26 9.82
C LEU A 233 19.07 0.04 8.95
N CYS A 234 19.94 -0.12 7.96
CA CYS A 234 20.01 -1.30 7.10
C CYS A 234 21.33 -2.02 7.39
N HIS A 235 21.45 -3.24 6.87
CA HIS A 235 22.72 -3.97 6.84
C HIS A 235 22.80 -4.83 5.58
N ASP A 236 23.98 -5.32 5.25
CA ASP A 236 24.11 -6.40 4.28
C ASP A 236 23.55 -7.69 4.88
N VAL A 237 22.52 -8.25 4.24
CA VAL A 237 21.83 -9.46 4.73
C VAL A 237 22.74 -10.68 4.78
N ASN A 238 23.83 -10.68 3.99
CA ASN A 238 24.83 -11.75 4.00
C ASN A 238 25.81 -11.60 5.19
N HIS A 239 25.95 -10.39 5.73
CA HIS A 239 26.79 -10.07 6.88
C HIS A 239 25.98 -9.30 7.94
N PRO A 240 25.04 -9.98 8.63
CA PRO A 240 24.00 -9.32 9.42
C PRO A 240 24.57 -8.61 10.65
N ALA A 241 24.52 -7.28 10.60
CA ALA A 241 24.89 -6.41 11.72
C ALA A 241 23.73 -6.16 12.71
N ILE A 242 22.47 -6.36 12.29
CA ILE A 242 21.31 -6.27 13.18
C ILE A 242 20.94 -7.69 13.62
N ARG A 243 21.06 -7.98 14.91
CA ARG A 243 20.86 -9.33 15.46
C ARG A 243 20.04 -9.29 16.75
N ILE A 244 19.35 -10.39 17.02
CA ILE A 244 18.64 -10.57 18.29
C ILE A 244 19.48 -11.50 19.14
N GLU A 245 19.81 -11.04 20.34
CA GLU A 245 20.73 -11.71 21.24
C GLU A 245 20.03 -12.15 22.52
N GLN A 246 20.51 -13.26 23.07
CA GLN A 246 20.06 -13.76 24.37
C GLN A 246 20.71 -12.95 25.50
N HIS A 247 20.03 -12.86 26.63
CA HIS A 247 20.70 -12.54 27.89
C HIS A 247 21.52 -13.74 28.36
N GLN A 248 22.78 -13.52 28.74
CA GLN A 248 23.64 -14.60 29.26
C GLN A 248 22.96 -15.21 30.50
N GLY A 249 22.81 -16.54 30.52
CA GLY A 249 22.24 -17.31 31.64
C GLY A 249 20.71 -17.41 31.75
N ALA A 250 19.91 -16.69 30.94
CA ALA A 250 18.44 -16.62 31.15
C ALA A 250 17.57 -17.14 29.99
N GLY A 251 18.15 -17.60 28.87
CA GLY A 251 17.41 -18.12 27.70
C GLY A 251 16.45 -17.14 27.00
N ALA A 252 16.34 -15.91 27.50
CA ALA A 252 15.40 -14.90 27.03
C ALA A 252 16.04 -13.95 26.01
N TYR A 253 15.32 -13.62 24.95
CA TYR A 253 15.80 -12.82 23.83
C TYR A 253 15.38 -11.35 23.99
N HIS A 254 16.05 -10.63 24.88
CA HIS A 254 15.72 -9.24 25.23
C HIS A 254 16.70 -8.21 24.69
N TYR A 255 17.56 -8.58 23.73
CA TYR A 255 18.58 -7.65 23.23
C TYR A 255 18.57 -7.58 21.71
N LEU A 256 18.64 -6.35 21.21
CA LEU A 256 18.78 -6.03 19.79
C LEU A 256 20.16 -5.38 19.59
N GLN A 257 21.03 -6.06 18.85
CA GLN A 257 22.30 -5.51 18.40
C GLN A 257 22.04 -4.58 17.22
N LEU A 258 22.53 -3.35 17.30
CA LEU A 258 22.37 -2.32 16.27
C LEU A 258 23.75 -1.82 15.80
N PRO A 259 23.94 -1.54 14.50
CA PRO A 259 25.19 -0.99 13.99
C PRO A 259 25.44 0.40 14.59
N LYS A 260 26.70 0.66 15.00
CA LYS A 260 27.21 1.89 15.67
C LYS A 260 26.60 2.23 17.04
N ILE A 261 25.39 1.78 17.35
CA ILE A 261 24.73 2.01 18.65
C ILE A 261 25.09 0.90 19.66
N GLY A 262 25.32 -0.33 19.18
CA GLY A 262 25.58 -1.49 20.02
C GLY A 262 24.31 -2.19 20.51
N ARG A 263 24.43 -2.87 21.64
CA ARG A 263 23.39 -3.74 22.20
C ARG A 263 22.35 -2.91 22.96
N VAL A 264 21.09 -3.03 22.58
CA VAL A 264 19.96 -2.31 23.20
C VAL A 264 18.94 -3.29 23.75
N ARG A 265 18.54 -3.11 25.01
CA ARG A 265 17.54 -3.97 25.65
C ARG A 265 16.12 -3.69 25.12
N THR A 266 15.30 -4.73 25.02
CA THR A 266 13.87 -4.67 24.71
C THR A 266 13.04 -5.05 25.93
N TRP A 267 11.90 -4.39 26.11
CA TRP A 267 10.91 -4.77 27.13
C TRP A 267 10.22 -6.09 26.77
N ASP A 268 9.90 -6.26 25.49
CA ASP A 268 9.24 -7.45 24.96
C ASP A 268 10.27 -8.56 24.68
N ASP A 269 9.88 -9.83 24.86
CA ASP A 269 10.68 -11.00 24.47
C ASP A 269 10.66 -11.17 22.94
N ALA A 270 11.83 -11.09 22.31
CA ALA A 270 12.01 -11.24 20.87
C ALA A 270 12.20 -12.71 20.43
N ARG A 271 11.98 -13.67 21.33
CA ARG A 271 12.14 -15.13 21.09
C ARG A 271 11.49 -15.62 19.81
N ARG A 272 10.29 -15.15 19.49
CA ARG A 272 9.58 -15.57 18.26
C ARG A 272 10.40 -15.23 17.01
N LEU A 273 10.90 -14.01 16.92
CA LEU A 273 11.69 -13.59 15.76
C LEU A 273 13.07 -14.26 15.79
N ALA A 274 13.70 -14.37 16.96
CA ALA A 274 14.98 -15.04 17.10
C ALA A 274 14.94 -16.51 16.65
N LYS A 275 13.87 -17.25 16.99
CA LYS A 275 13.67 -18.63 16.54
C LYS A 275 13.52 -18.72 15.02
N LEU A 276 12.77 -17.81 14.41
CA LEU A 276 12.59 -17.79 12.94
C LEU A 276 13.90 -17.50 12.21
N VAL A 277 14.70 -16.56 12.74
CA VAL A 277 16.02 -16.25 12.17
C VAL A 277 16.97 -17.43 12.35
N LYS A 278 17.01 -18.03 13.55
CA LYS A 278 17.88 -19.19 13.84
C LYS A 278 17.55 -20.40 12.95
N SER A 279 16.28 -20.60 12.63
CA SER A 279 15.84 -21.68 11.75
C SER A 279 15.98 -21.38 10.25
N GLY A 280 16.58 -20.24 9.86
CA GLY A 280 16.67 -19.82 8.46
C GLY A 280 15.36 -19.34 7.81
N ARG A 281 14.24 -19.33 8.55
CA ARG A 281 12.91 -18.97 8.04
C ARG A 281 12.64 -17.46 8.04
N ALA A 282 13.58 -16.65 8.51
CA ALA A 282 13.47 -15.20 8.50
C ALA A 282 14.83 -14.53 8.27
N VAL A 283 14.83 -13.55 7.37
CA VAL A 283 15.98 -12.67 7.11
C VAL A 283 15.60 -11.26 7.52
N ILE A 284 16.31 -10.70 8.51
CA ILE A 284 16.14 -9.30 8.92
C ILE A 284 16.68 -8.41 7.79
N SER A 285 15.89 -7.44 7.32
CA SER A 285 16.33 -6.52 6.26
C SER A 285 16.74 -5.16 6.82
N SER A 286 15.99 -4.66 7.80
CA SER A 286 16.22 -3.34 8.36
C SER A 286 15.54 -3.17 9.71
N VAL A 287 15.92 -2.13 10.43
CA VAL A 287 15.23 -1.68 11.63
C VAL A 287 14.95 -0.19 11.54
N THR A 288 13.70 0.20 11.80
CA THR A 288 13.34 1.59 12.00
C THR A 288 13.21 1.86 13.49
N ILE A 289 14.07 2.73 14.01
CA ILE A 289 13.97 3.22 15.38
C ILE A 289 13.09 4.47 15.37
N SER A 290 12.11 4.53 16.27
CA SER A 290 11.22 5.68 16.39
C SER A 290 10.84 5.95 17.83
N ARG A 291 10.64 7.23 18.17
CA ARG A 291 10.21 7.66 19.48
C ARG A 291 8.73 7.99 19.49
N ALA A 292 7.96 7.38 20.39
CA ALA A 292 6.58 7.77 20.68
C ALA A 292 6.51 8.23 22.13
N ALA A 293 6.17 9.50 22.34
CA ALA A 293 6.26 10.15 23.65
C ALA A 293 7.66 10.05 24.26
N ASP A 294 7.80 9.36 25.38
CA ASP A 294 9.05 9.11 26.11
C ASP A 294 9.68 7.76 25.80
N ARG A 295 9.02 6.89 25.04
CA ARG A 295 9.49 5.54 24.73
C ARG A 295 10.06 5.44 23.32
N TRP A 296 11.12 4.65 23.20
CA TRP A 296 11.70 4.27 21.92
C TRP A 296 11.19 2.91 21.49
N TYR A 297 11.03 2.74 20.18
CA TYR A 297 10.56 1.52 19.54
C TYR A 297 11.50 1.13 18.42
N ALA A 298 11.83 -0.16 18.34
CA ALA A 298 12.46 -0.77 17.19
C ALA A 298 11.41 -1.53 16.38
N SER A 299 11.19 -1.11 15.13
CA SER A 299 10.40 -1.84 14.14
C SER A 299 11.35 -2.59 13.22
N VAL A 300 11.57 -3.86 13.50
CA VAL A 300 12.44 -4.77 12.75
C VAL A 300 11.65 -5.37 11.58
N VAL A 301 12.05 -5.06 10.35
CA VAL A 301 11.42 -5.57 9.13
C VAL A 301 12.19 -6.81 8.69
N CYS A 302 11.45 -7.89 8.43
CA CYS A 302 12.02 -9.18 8.05
C CYS A 302 11.27 -9.72 6.83
N ARG A 303 11.99 -10.41 5.93
CA ARG A 303 11.39 -11.34 4.98
C ARG A 303 11.26 -12.69 5.69
N ILE A 304 10.06 -13.26 5.74
CA ILE A 304 9.79 -14.48 6.49
C ILE A 304 9.10 -15.52 5.62
N GLU A 305 9.47 -16.79 5.82
CA GLU A 305 8.78 -17.95 5.29
C GLU A 305 7.74 -18.41 6.31
N GLN A 306 6.47 -18.20 6.00
CA GLN A 306 5.38 -18.49 6.91
C GLN A 306 4.50 -19.63 6.35
N ASP A 307 4.17 -20.58 7.23
CA ASP A 307 3.11 -21.54 6.97
C ASP A 307 1.76 -20.82 7.05
N VAL A 308 0.98 -20.87 5.97
CA VAL A 308 -0.36 -20.29 5.93
C VAL A 308 -1.40 -21.41 5.73
N PRO A 309 -2.56 -21.38 6.41
CA PRO A 309 -3.57 -22.43 6.25
C PRO A 309 -4.13 -22.54 4.84
N VAL A 310 -4.29 -21.39 4.19
CA VAL A 310 -4.84 -21.28 2.84
C VAL A 310 -3.95 -20.34 2.04
N ALA A 311 -3.61 -20.76 0.84
CA ALA A 311 -2.96 -19.97 -0.19
C ALA A 311 -3.65 -20.24 -1.54
N PHE A 312 -3.27 -19.48 -2.56
CA PHE A 312 -3.76 -19.65 -3.92
C PHE A 312 -2.55 -19.82 -4.83
N LYS A 313 -2.58 -20.82 -5.70
CA LYS A 313 -1.51 -21.12 -6.65
C LYS A 313 -1.97 -20.71 -8.04
N HIS A 314 -1.12 -20.00 -8.76
CA HIS A 314 -1.25 -19.82 -10.20
C HIS A 314 -0.03 -20.43 -10.88
N THR A 315 -0.27 -21.20 -11.94
CA THR A 315 0.77 -21.77 -12.80
C THR A 315 0.73 -21.04 -14.13
N ALA A 316 1.83 -20.38 -14.50
CA ALA A 316 1.97 -19.71 -15.78
C ALA A 316 2.16 -20.72 -16.92
N ALA A 317 2.04 -20.25 -18.16
CA ALA A 317 2.13 -21.08 -19.36
C ALA A 317 3.52 -21.74 -19.54
N ASP A 318 4.57 -21.16 -18.95
CA ASP A 318 5.94 -21.71 -18.93
C ASP A 318 6.14 -22.80 -17.85
N GLY A 319 5.08 -23.18 -17.14
CA GLY A 319 5.11 -24.17 -16.06
C GLY A 319 5.53 -23.60 -14.69
N THR A 320 5.94 -22.33 -14.62
CA THR A 320 6.32 -21.71 -13.34
C THR A 320 5.10 -21.50 -12.45
N SER A 321 5.24 -21.84 -11.17
CA SER A 321 4.16 -21.78 -10.19
C SER A 321 4.49 -20.79 -9.07
N ALA A 322 3.52 -19.94 -8.71
CA ALA A 322 3.66 -19.01 -7.59
C ALA A 322 2.47 -19.13 -6.63
N LEU A 323 2.75 -18.94 -5.33
CA LEU A 323 1.74 -18.89 -4.27
C LEU A 323 1.39 -17.45 -3.88
N TYR A 324 0.12 -17.23 -3.64
CA TYR A 324 -0.48 -15.95 -3.28
C TYR A 324 -1.32 -16.09 -2.01
N LEU A 325 -1.40 -15.04 -1.22
CA LEU A 325 -2.12 -15.08 0.06
C LEU A 325 -3.63 -14.82 -0.09
N SER A 326 -4.05 -14.22 -1.20
CA SER A 326 -5.47 -14.02 -1.53
C SER A 326 -5.81 -14.50 -2.93
N HIS A 327 -7.09 -14.86 -3.10
CA HIS A 327 -7.64 -15.24 -4.40
C HIS A 327 -7.53 -14.09 -5.40
N SER A 328 -7.81 -12.87 -4.96
CA SER A 328 -7.71 -11.67 -5.78
C SER A 328 -6.29 -11.41 -6.28
N GLU A 329 -5.26 -11.56 -5.44
CA GLU A 329 -3.87 -11.43 -5.87
C GLU A 329 -3.49 -12.48 -6.92
N ALA A 330 -3.90 -13.74 -6.69
CA ALA A 330 -3.64 -14.81 -7.65
C ALA A 330 -4.33 -14.54 -9.00
N ILE A 331 -5.57 -14.05 -9.00
CA ILE A 331 -6.29 -13.65 -10.20
C ILE A 331 -5.56 -12.50 -10.91
N THR A 332 -5.17 -11.46 -10.18
CA THR A 332 -4.47 -10.32 -10.79
C THR A 332 -3.16 -10.75 -11.43
N ALA A 333 -2.41 -11.66 -10.79
CA ALA A 333 -1.19 -12.22 -11.36
C ALA A 333 -1.46 -13.10 -12.59
N ALA A 334 -2.50 -13.95 -12.55
CA ALA A 334 -2.93 -14.75 -13.69
C ALA A 334 -3.34 -13.88 -14.88
N ALA A 335 -4.09 -12.81 -14.63
CA ALA A 335 -4.49 -11.83 -15.63
C ALA A 335 -3.27 -11.10 -16.22
N ALA A 336 -2.27 -10.75 -15.40
CA ALA A 336 -1.04 -10.13 -15.89
C ALA A 336 -0.23 -11.08 -16.79
N CYS A 337 -0.14 -12.37 -16.41
CA CYS A 337 0.50 -13.41 -17.24
C CYS A 337 -0.22 -13.55 -18.58
N ALA A 338 -1.56 -13.59 -18.57
CA ALA A 338 -2.37 -13.64 -19.78
C ALA A 338 -2.12 -12.44 -20.71
N LYS A 339 -2.03 -11.21 -20.17
CA LYS A 339 -1.68 -10.01 -20.96
C LYS A 339 -0.31 -10.14 -21.64
N GLN A 340 0.68 -10.66 -20.92
CA GLN A 340 2.02 -10.86 -21.48
C GLN A 340 2.02 -11.90 -22.60
N ALA A 341 1.29 -13.00 -22.43
CA ALA A 341 1.15 -14.04 -23.45
C ALA A 341 0.46 -13.50 -24.71
N LEU A 342 -0.65 -12.77 -24.56
CA LEU A 342 -1.37 -12.15 -25.68
C LEU A 342 -0.51 -11.12 -26.42
N ALA A 343 0.27 -10.31 -25.69
CA ALA A 343 1.20 -9.36 -26.29
C ALA A 343 2.32 -10.07 -27.08
N ALA A 344 2.87 -11.16 -26.56
CA ALA A 344 3.87 -11.97 -27.25
C ALA A 344 3.30 -12.61 -28.53
N GLN A 345 2.08 -13.14 -28.48
CA GLN A 345 1.38 -13.68 -29.65
C GLN A 345 1.13 -12.60 -30.71
N ALA A 346 0.67 -11.41 -30.30
CA ALA A 346 0.46 -10.30 -31.21
C ALA A 346 1.75 -9.91 -31.95
N GLU A 347 2.90 -9.92 -31.25
CA GLU A 347 4.20 -9.65 -31.85
C GLU A 347 4.64 -10.76 -32.83
N GLN A 348 4.33 -12.02 -32.54
CA GLN A 348 4.59 -13.14 -33.45
C GLN A 348 3.76 -13.03 -34.74
N HIS A 349 2.48 -12.66 -34.64
CA HIS A 349 1.63 -12.42 -35.82
C HIS A 349 2.15 -11.24 -36.67
N LYS A 350 2.62 -10.15 -36.04
CA LYS A 350 3.28 -9.05 -36.77
C LYS A 350 4.50 -9.52 -37.55
N ARG A 351 5.36 -10.35 -36.95
CA ARG A 351 6.54 -10.92 -37.62
C ARG A 351 6.19 -11.82 -38.81
N ARG A 352 5.03 -12.48 -38.77
CA ARG A 352 4.50 -13.35 -39.84
C ARG A 352 3.72 -12.59 -40.92
N GLY A 353 3.58 -11.26 -40.80
CA GLY A 353 2.84 -10.43 -41.76
C GLY A 353 1.32 -10.39 -41.55
N ASP A 354 0.79 -11.05 -40.52
CA ASP A 354 -0.65 -11.09 -40.23
C ASP A 354 -1.06 -9.90 -39.34
N GLN A 355 -1.23 -8.75 -39.98
CA GLN A 355 -1.59 -7.50 -39.30
C GLN A 355 -2.99 -7.56 -38.67
N GLN A 356 -3.92 -8.31 -39.27
CA GLN A 356 -5.30 -8.39 -38.79
C GLN A 356 -5.40 -9.21 -37.49
N ALA A 357 -4.72 -10.36 -37.40
CA ALA A 357 -4.67 -11.13 -36.16
C ALA A 357 -3.90 -10.39 -35.05
N ALA A 358 -2.79 -9.72 -35.40
CA ALA A 358 -2.05 -8.90 -34.45
C ALA A 358 -2.90 -7.74 -33.89
N ALA A 359 -3.66 -7.05 -34.74
CA ALA A 359 -4.56 -5.98 -34.33
C ALA A 359 -5.69 -6.51 -33.43
N LYS A 360 -6.27 -7.67 -33.74
CA LYS A 360 -7.31 -8.32 -32.93
C LYS A 360 -6.80 -8.67 -31.53
N LEU A 361 -5.62 -9.27 -31.42
CA LEU A 361 -4.99 -9.60 -30.13
C LEU A 361 -4.62 -8.34 -29.32
N ALA A 362 -4.15 -7.28 -29.99
CA ALA A 362 -3.88 -5.99 -29.36
C ALA A 362 -5.17 -5.33 -28.86
N GLN A 363 -6.26 -5.38 -29.63
CA GLN A 363 -7.58 -4.90 -29.21
C GLN A 363 -8.11 -5.66 -28.00
N ILE A 364 -8.01 -7.00 -27.97
CA ILE A 364 -8.39 -7.80 -26.79
C ILE A 364 -7.57 -7.36 -25.56
N THR A 365 -6.26 -7.20 -25.72
CA THR A 365 -5.37 -6.75 -24.63
C THR A 365 -5.71 -5.33 -24.14
N HIS A 366 -6.08 -4.43 -25.04
CA HIS A 366 -6.41 -3.03 -24.76
C HIS A 366 -7.84 -2.84 -24.22
N ALA A 367 -8.82 -3.60 -24.70
CA ALA A 367 -10.19 -3.60 -24.16
C ALA A 367 -10.22 -4.07 -22.68
N LEU A 368 -9.17 -4.79 -22.27
CA LEU A 368 -8.92 -5.26 -20.91
C LEU A 368 -7.92 -4.38 -20.14
N ALA A 369 -7.58 -3.19 -20.66
CA ALA A 369 -6.76 -2.20 -19.95
C ALA A 369 -7.51 -1.65 -18.72
N PRO A 370 -6.80 -1.35 -17.62
CA PRO A 370 -7.43 -0.77 -16.44
C PRO A 370 -8.06 0.58 -16.80
N CYS A 371 -9.30 0.81 -16.35
CA CYS A 371 -9.83 2.16 -16.30
C CYS A 371 -8.99 2.99 -15.33
N SER A 372 -8.98 4.31 -15.52
CA SER A 372 -8.28 5.24 -14.63
C SER A 372 -8.61 4.95 -13.15
N PRO A 373 -7.62 4.94 -12.25
CA PRO A 373 -7.85 4.71 -10.83
C PRO A 373 -8.90 5.70 -10.30
N GLY A 374 -10.06 5.17 -9.89
CA GLY A 374 -11.11 5.96 -9.21
C GLY A 374 -12.40 6.22 -9.99
N THR A 375 -12.56 5.74 -11.24
CA THR A 375 -13.83 5.89 -11.98
C THR A 375 -14.57 4.57 -12.22
N CYS A 376 -13.90 3.42 -12.25
CA CYS A 376 -14.56 2.11 -12.17
C CYS A 376 -14.60 1.59 -10.74
N ALA A 377 -15.72 1.04 -10.29
CA ALA A 377 -15.78 0.33 -9.03
C ALA A 377 -14.77 -0.82 -9.06
N ASP A 378 -13.90 -0.94 -8.05
CA ASP A 378 -12.88 -2.01 -7.93
C ASP A 378 -13.43 -3.43 -8.25
N ALA A 379 -14.73 -3.65 -8.12
CA ALA A 379 -15.43 -4.88 -8.49
C ALA A 379 -15.39 -5.19 -9.99
N ALA A 380 -15.61 -4.20 -10.86
CA ALA A 380 -15.62 -4.40 -12.33
C ALA A 380 -14.20 -4.72 -12.86
N GLU A 381 -13.17 -4.06 -12.31
CA GLU A 381 -11.79 -4.38 -12.66
C GLU A 381 -11.39 -5.78 -12.18
N ARG A 382 -11.80 -6.17 -10.96
CA ARG A 382 -11.63 -7.54 -10.47
C ARG A 382 -12.37 -8.57 -11.32
N ALA A 383 -13.59 -8.27 -11.77
CA ALA A 383 -14.36 -9.15 -12.64
C ALA A 383 -13.67 -9.33 -14.01
N ARG A 384 -13.18 -8.25 -14.62
CA ARG A 384 -12.40 -8.30 -15.87
C ARG A 384 -11.10 -9.08 -15.71
N ALA A 385 -10.36 -8.86 -14.63
CA ALA A 385 -9.14 -9.61 -14.33
C ALA A 385 -9.44 -11.11 -14.16
N ARG A 386 -10.56 -11.47 -13.53
CA ARG A 386 -11.03 -12.86 -13.42
C ARG A 386 -11.31 -13.46 -14.79
N GLN A 387 -12.09 -12.77 -15.62
CA GLN A 387 -12.44 -13.25 -16.95
C GLN A 387 -11.19 -13.48 -17.81
N LEU A 388 -10.24 -12.54 -17.79
CA LEU A 388 -8.98 -12.70 -18.51
C LEU A 388 -8.14 -13.87 -18.00
N ALA A 389 -8.04 -14.03 -16.67
CA ALA A 389 -7.37 -15.16 -16.05
C ALA A 389 -8.03 -16.51 -16.40
N GLN A 390 -9.36 -16.55 -16.51
CA GLN A 390 -10.11 -17.76 -16.83
C GLN A 390 -9.99 -18.16 -18.30
N VAL A 391 -9.98 -17.20 -19.21
CA VAL A 391 -9.94 -17.48 -20.66
C VAL A 391 -8.51 -17.72 -21.16
N HIS A 392 -7.54 -16.99 -20.63
CA HIS A 392 -6.18 -16.94 -21.19
C HIS A 392 -5.06 -17.19 -20.16
N GLY A 393 -5.39 -17.31 -18.87
CA GLY A 393 -4.45 -17.62 -17.80
C GLY A 393 -4.53 -19.08 -17.37
N GLY A 394 -3.49 -19.57 -16.68
CA GLY A 394 -3.56 -20.88 -16.02
C GLY A 394 -4.57 -20.87 -14.86
N PRO A 395 -5.10 -22.04 -14.45
CA PRO A 395 -6.10 -22.10 -13.39
C PRO A 395 -5.55 -21.62 -12.05
N VAL A 396 -6.28 -20.74 -11.37
CA VAL A 396 -6.01 -20.36 -9.98
C VAL A 396 -6.55 -21.46 -9.07
N GLN A 397 -5.65 -22.19 -8.41
CA GLN A 397 -5.97 -23.31 -7.53
C GLN A 397 -5.89 -22.87 -6.07
N ARG A 398 -6.89 -23.22 -5.26
CA ARG A 398 -6.80 -23.05 -3.80
C ARG A 398 -5.92 -24.15 -3.21
N VAL A 399 -4.91 -23.77 -2.44
CA VAL A 399 -3.98 -24.69 -1.77
C VAL A 399 -4.14 -24.58 -0.26
N GLY A 400 -4.15 -25.71 0.43
CA GLY A 400 -4.38 -25.77 1.86
C GLY A 400 -5.87 -25.74 2.25
N LYS A 401 -6.13 -25.88 3.54
CA LYS A 401 -7.48 -25.94 4.11
C LYS A 401 -7.53 -25.06 5.36
N ASN A 402 -8.67 -24.42 5.60
CA ASN A 402 -8.93 -23.72 6.86
C ASN A 402 -8.75 -24.67 8.05
N THR A 403 -8.39 -24.12 9.22
CA THR A 403 -8.24 -24.92 10.44
C THR A 403 -9.59 -25.52 10.88
N PRO A 404 -9.61 -26.60 11.68
CA PRO A 404 -10.85 -27.16 12.21
C PRO A 404 -11.74 -26.11 12.90
N THR A 405 -11.14 -25.27 13.75
CA THR A 405 -11.82 -24.17 14.44
C THR A 405 -12.50 -23.21 13.46
N GLN A 406 -11.78 -22.79 12.42
CA GLN A 406 -12.34 -21.93 11.38
C GLN A 406 -13.51 -22.58 10.65
N ARG A 407 -13.39 -23.88 10.31
CA ARG A 407 -14.45 -24.63 9.62
C ARG A 407 -15.74 -24.72 10.44
N VAL A 408 -15.62 -24.92 11.75
CA VAL A 408 -16.76 -24.91 12.68
C VAL A 408 -17.38 -23.50 12.76
N GLY A 409 -16.57 -22.45 12.80
CA GLY A 409 -17.06 -21.07 12.83
C GLY A 409 -17.75 -20.63 11.54
N GLY A 410 -17.28 -21.10 10.38
CA GLY A 410 -17.86 -20.79 9.07
C GLY A 410 -17.81 -19.29 8.73
N LEU A 411 -18.89 -18.81 8.11
CA LEU A 411 -19.06 -17.39 7.76
C LEU A 411 -19.71 -16.61 8.91
N VAL A 412 -19.03 -15.56 9.35
CA VAL A 412 -19.56 -14.60 10.35
C VAL A 412 -19.81 -13.24 9.72
N GLY A 413 -21.00 -12.67 9.97
CA GLY A 413 -21.28 -11.27 9.72
C GLY A 413 -20.90 -10.42 10.93
N VAL A 414 -20.19 -9.31 10.70
CA VAL A 414 -19.69 -8.43 11.76
C VAL A 414 -20.13 -6.99 11.49
N ASP A 415 -21.06 -6.51 12.32
CA ASP A 415 -21.49 -5.12 12.38
C ASP A 415 -20.50 -4.29 13.22
N LEU A 416 -19.99 -3.19 12.67
CA LEU A 416 -18.91 -2.39 13.30
C LEU A 416 -19.45 -1.06 13.82
N GLY A 417 -19.32 -0.81 15.12
CA GLY A 417 -19.92 0.35 15.77
C GLY A 417 -19.03 1.10 16.74
N SER A 418 -19.54 2.24 17.23
CA SER A 418 -18.87 3.05 18.26
C SER A 418 -19.30 2.72 19.70
N LYS A 419 -20.44 2.03 19.86
CA LYS A 419 -20.91 1.50 21.15
C LYS A 419 -20.30 0.11 21.40
N HIS A 420 -20.55 -0.80 20.47
CA HIS A 420 -19.91 -2.10 20.36
C HIS A 420 -18.95 -2.04 19.17
N LEU A 421 -17.68 -2.39 19.38
CA LEU A 421 -16.68 -2.44 18.31
C LEU A 421 -17.11 -3.42 17.22
N ALA A 422 -17.68 -4.55 17.64
CA ALA A 422 -18.17 -5.61 16.78
C ALA A 422 -19.41 -6.26 17.40
N THR A 423 -20.49 -6.39 16.63
CA THR A 423 -21.62 -7.29 16.90
C THR A 423 -21.59 -8.40 15.85
N LEU A 424 -21.67 -9.65 16.29
CA LEU A 424 -21.42 -10.82 15.45
C LEU A 424 -22.68 -11.71 15.32
N THR A 425 -22.80 -12.40 14.20
CA THR A 425 -23.82 -13.45 13.99
C THR A 425 -23.51 -14.76 14.71
N ALA A 426 -22.31 -14.88 15.28
CA ALA A 426 -21.81 -16.06 15.98
C ALA A 426 -20.89 -15.62 17.13
N ARG A 427 -20.71 -16.49 18.13
CA ARG A 427 -19.87 -16.20 19.30
C ARG A 427 -18.39 -16.07 18.89
N LEU A 428 -17.73 -15.02 19.37
CA LEU A 428 -16.28 -14.84 19.18
C LEU A 428 -15.46 -15.77 20.07
N ASP A 429 -16.02 -16.17 21.22
CA ASP A 429 -15.54 -17.25 22.07
C ASP A 429 -16.61 -18.32 22.20
N GLN A 430 -16.28 -19.58 21.93
CA GLN A 430 -17.26 -20.65 22.12
C GLN A 430 -17.62 -20.83 23.60
N SER A 431 -16.68 -20.53 24.51
CA SER A 431 -16.89 -20.66 25.96
C SER A 431 -17.60 -19.46 26.60
N ASP A 432 -17.74 -18.33 25.92
CA ASP A 432 -18.39 -17.12 26.46
C ASP A 432 -19.68 -16.81 25.67
N PRO A 433 -20.87 -17.04 26.27
CA PRO A 433 -22.15 -16.70 25.65
C PRO A 433 -22.31 -15.20 25.31
N GLY A 434 -21.65 -14.31 26.05
CA GLY A 434 -21.68 -12.85 25.84
C GLY A 434 -20.83 -12.38 24.65
N SER A 435 -19.98 -13.25 24.12
CA SER A 435 -18.99 -12.92 23.08
C SER A 435 -19.57 -12.69 21.68
N MET A 436 -20.91 -12.64 21.53
CA MET A 436 -21.56 -12.15 20.32
C MET A 436 -21.44 -10.63 20.16
N THR A 437 -21.10 -9.91 21.22
CA THR A 437 -20.80 -8.48 21.15
C THR A 437 -19.45 -8.18 21.80
N VAL A 438 -18.71 -7.25 21.21
CA VAL A 438 -17.43 -6.78 21.74
C VAL A 438 -17.54 -5.30 22.01
N ALA A 439 -17.30 -4.89 23.26
CA ALA A 439 -17.32 -3.49 23.64
C ALA A 439 -16.24 -2.67 22.90
N ALA A 440 -16.58 -1.44 22.52
CA ALA A 440 -15.58 -0.54 21.95
C ALA A 440 -14.52 -0.14 23.00
N PRO A 441 -13.22 -0.12 22.63
CA PRO A 441 -12.18 0.38 23.51
C PRO A 441 -12.34 1.90 23.60
N LYS A 442 -13.18 2.38 24.53
CA LYS A 442 -13.46 3.81 24.81
C LYS A 442 -12.25 4.52 25.48
N SER A 443 -11.05 4.19 25.00
CA SER A 443 -9.76 4.48 25.62
C SER A 443 -9.47 5.98 25.70
N LEU A 444 -9.82 6.76 24.69
CA LEU A 444 -9.71 8.22 24.73
C LEU A 444 -10.69 8.77 25.76
N ASN A 445 -11.96 8.35 25.71
CA ASN A 445 -13.00 8.84 26.61
C ASN A 445 -12.62 8.65 28.09
N THR A 446 -12.15 7.46 28.47
CA THR A 446 -11.69 7.18 29.84
C THR A 446 -10.51 8.07 30.27
N MET A 447 -9.72 8.59 29.32
CA MET A 447 -8.56 9.44 29.59
C MET A 447 -8.78 10.92 29.34
N LEU A 448 -9.95 11.36 28.87
CA LEU A 448 -10.23 12.75 28.50
C LEU A 448 -10.00 13.72 29.66
N GLY A 449 -10.50 13.42 30.86
CA GLY A 449 -10.32 14.28 32.04
C GLY A 449 -8.84 14.46 32.39
N LYS A 450 -8.04 13.38 32.34
CA LYS A 450 -6.58 13.43 32.56
C LYS A 450 -5.88 14.22 31.45
N LEU A 451 -6.30 14.04 30.21
CA LEU A 451 -5.75 14.75 29.05
C LEU A 451 -6.02 16.25 29.11
N ALA A 452 -7.27 16.65 29.42
CA ALA A 452 -7.67 18.05 29.53
C ALA A 452 -6.85 18.79 30.60
N ARG A 453 -6.71 18.20 31.80
CA ARG A 453 -5.85 18.75 32.87
C ARG A 453 -4.39 18.88 32.42
N ALA A 454 -3.84 17.87 31.75
CA ALA A 454 -2.47 17.92 31.24
C ALA A 454 -2.27 18.98 30.15
N GLN A 455 -3.26 19.17 29.26
CA GLN A 455 -3.26 20.19 28.22
C GLN A 455 -3.37 21.61 28.81
N GLN A 456 -4.20 21.81 29.84
CA GLN A 456 -4.31 23.08 30.56
C GLN A 456 -3.00 23.46 31.27
N VAL A 457 -2.32 22.48 31.88
CA VAL A 457 -0.98 22.72 32.45
C VAL A 457 0.01 23.12 31.34
N LEU A 458 -0.02 22.45 30.19
CA LEU A 458 0.85 22.75 29.05
C LEU A 458 0.61 24.16 28.48
N SER A 459 -0.65 24.58 28.34
CA SER A 459 -0.98 25.90 27.76
C SER A 459 -0.45 27.04 28.61
N ARG A 460 -0.52 26.91 29.94
CA ARG A 460 0.00 27.88 30.93
C ARG A 460 1.53 27.97 31.00
N LYS A 461 2.28 27.06 30.39
CA LYS A 461 3.77 27.12 30.42
C LYS A 461 4.31 28.00 29.31
N MET A 462 5.27 28.87 29.66
CA MET A 462 6.02 29.71 28.72
C MET A 462 6.57 28.88 27.55
N LYS A 463 6.42 29.41 26.33
CA LYS A 463 6.97 28.80 25.10
C LYS A 463 8.48 28.57 25.26
N SER A 464 9.01 27.57 24.55
CA SER A 464 10.42 27.08 24.61
C SER A 464 10.97 26.61 25.97
N SER A 465 10.38 26.93 27.13
CA SER A 465 10.90 26.54 28.45
C SER A 465 10.99 25.02 28.66
N GLY A 466 11.99 24.57 29.45
CA GLY A 466 12.12 23.16 29.85
C GLY A 466 10.89 22.64 30.60
N ARG A 467 10.23 23.50 31.39
CA ARG A 467 8.95 23.21 32.07
C ARG A 467 7.83 22.90 31.07
N ARG A 468 7.72 23.66 29.97
CA ARG A 468 6.77 23.37 28.88
C ARG A 468 7.08 22.05 28.19
N GLN A 469 8.36 21.74 27.95
CA GLN A 469 8.75 20.46 27.37
C GLN A 469 8.34 19.27 28.26
N LYS A 470 8.52 19.38 29.59
CA LYS A 470 8.06 18.36 30.56
C LYS A 470 6.53 18.19 30.53
N ALA A 471 5.78 19.29 30.47
CA ALA A 471 4.32 19.25 30.33
C ALA A 471 3.88 18.62 28.99
N ALA A 472 4.55 18.94 27.88
CA ALA A 472 4.27 18.37 26.57
C ALA A 472 4.51 16.86 26.54
N ARG A 473 5.59 16.39 27.19
CA ARG A 473 5.84 14.95 27.37
C ARG A 473 4.73 14.26 28.16
N ARG A 474 4.15 14.90 29.18
CA ARG A 474 3.00 14.35 29.93
C ARG A 474 1.77 14.18 29.03
N VAL A 475 1.44 15.17 28.22
CA VAL A 475 0.35 15.07 27.23
C VAL A 475 0.63 13.94 26.23
N ALA A 476 1.86 13.86 25.70
CA ALA A 476 2.26 12.81 24.77
C ALA A 476 2.14 11.39 25.39
N ARG A 477 2.50 11.20 26.66
CA ARG A 477 2.34 9.93 27.39
C ARG A 477 0.89 9.48 27.47
N ILE A 478 -0.03 10.39 27.75
CA ILE A 478 -1.47 10.07 27.82
C ILE A 478 -1.97 9.64 26.44
N HIS A 479 -1.67 10.41 25.39
CA HIS A 479 -2.03 10.02 24.02
C HIS A 479 -1.43 8.68 23.60
N HIS A 480 -0.17 8.43 23.96
CA HIS A 480 0.49 7.17 23.68
C HIS A 480 -0.19 6.00 24.40
N LYS A 481 -0.58 6.16 25.65
CA LYS A 481 -1.34 5.16 26.42
C LYS A 481 -2.70 4.84 25.79
N VAL A 482 -3.44 5.87 25.37
CA VAL A 482 -4.69 5.73 24.60
C VAL A 482 -4.45 4.90 23.34
N ALA A 483 -3.44 5.25 22.55
CA ALA A 483 -3.11 4.53 21.31
C ALA A 483 -2.74 3.06 21.56
N LEU A 484 -2.01 2.76 22.64
CA LEU A 484 -1.60 1.40 22.99
C LEU A 484 -2.80 0.53 23.42
N HIS A 485 -3.67 1.04 24.31
CA HIS A 485 -4.87 0.30 24.73
C HIS A 485 -5.79 0.00 23.55
N ARG A 486 -6.00 0.99 22.68
CA ARG A 486 -6.79 0.82 21.47
C ARG A 486 -6.16 -0.21 20.54
N ALA A 487 -4.85 -0.14 20.28
CA ALA A 487 -4.16 -1.09 19.42
C ALA A 487 -4.23 -2.53 19.96
N GLY A 488 -4.10 -2.72 21.28
CA GLY A 488 -4.23 -4.01 21.94
C GLY A 488 -5.61 -4.63 21.73
N ALA A 489 -6.68 -3.88 22.02
CA ALA A 489 -8.05 -4.35 21.83
C ALA A 489 -8.35 -4.74 20.38
N LEU A 490 -7.93 -3.90 19.40
CA LEU A 490 -8.13 -4.21 17.98
C LEU A 490 -7.34 -5.45 17.55
N HIS A 491 -6.13 -5.64 18.05
CA HIS A 491 -5.32 -6.81 17.74
C HIS A 491 -5.90 -8.11 18.28
N ASP A 492 -6.50 -8.08 19.47
CA ASP A 492 -7.20 -9.23 20.04
C ASP A 492 -8.40 -9.63 19.16
N VAL A 493 -9.31 -8.68 18.93
CA VAL A 493 -10.54 -8.91 18.15
C VAL A 493 -10.24 -9.37 16.72
N SER A 494 -9.35 -8.68 16.01
CA SER A 494 -8.97 -9.06 14.65
C SER A 494 -8.30 -10.42 14.58
N LYS A 495 -7.49 -10.80 15.60
CA LYS A 495 -6.87 -12.13 15.66
C LYS A 495 -7.93 -13.22 15.87
N ARG A 496 -8.84 -13.03 16.83
CA ARG A 496 -9.89 -14.00 17.14
C ARG A 496 -10.83 -14.21 15.95
N LEU A 497 -11.25 -13.14 15.28
CA LEU A 497 -12.05 -13.22 14.05
C LEU A 497 -11.35 -14.04 12.96
N THR A 498 -10.08 -13.74 12.68
CA THR A 498 -9.32 -14.39 11.59
C THR A 498 -8.77 -15.77 11.94
N THR A 499 -8.89 -16.22 13.18
CA THR A 499 -8.49 -17.58 13.58
C THR A 499 -9.69 -18.46 13.93
N GLY A 500 -10.85 -17.86 14.20
CA GLY A 500 -12.09 -18.57 14.57
C GLY A 500 -13.05 -18.84 13.41
N PHE A 501 -12.95 -18.11 12.29
CA PHE A 501 -13.92 -18.19 11.19
C PHE A 501 -13.25 -18.44 9.82
N THR A 502 -13.90 -19.18 8.92
CA THR A 502 -13.40 -19.32 7.54
C THR A 502 -13.53 -18.02 6.77
N GLN A 503 -14.61 -17.28 7.00
CA GLN A 503 -14.93 -16.04 6.30
C GLN A 503 -15.45 -15.00 7.30
N VAL A 504 -14.93 -13.79 7.19
CA VAL A 504 -15.33 -12.65 8.02
C VAL A 504 -15.92 -11.59 7.10
N ALA A 505 -17.23 -11.35 7.21
CA ALA A 505 -17.92 -10.33 6.44
C ALA A 505 -18.07 -9.04 7.25
N ILE A 506 -17.67 -7.91 6.65
CA ILE A 506 -17.81 -6.57 7.21
C ILE A 506 -18.43 -5.65 6.16
N GLU A 507 -19.12 -4.61 6.64
CA GLU A 507 -19.57 -3.53 5.78
C GLU A 507 -18.42 -2.60 5.33
N ASN A 508 -18.61 -1.96 4.18
CA ASN A 508 -17.67 -0.96 3.66
C ASN A 508 -18.07 0.46 4.11
N LEU A 509 -17.82 0.75 5.39
CA LEU A 509 -18.09 2.06 5.97
C LEU A 509 -17.25 3.15 5.29
N ASN A 510 -17.93 4.19 4.77
CA ASN A 510 -17.26 5.42 4.35
C ASN A 510 -16.93 6.29 5.56
N LEU A 511 -15.93 5.86 6.33
CA LEU A 511 -15.49 6.53 7.56
C LEU A 511 -15.08 7.99 7.32
N VAL A 512 -14.58 8.32 6.12
CA VAL A 512 -14.19 9.70 5.77
C VAL A 512 -15.41 10.61 5.75
N GLN A 513 -16.50 10.20 5.09
CA GLN A 513 -17.75 10.96 5.09
C GLN A 513 -18.43 10.92 6.47
N LEU A 514 -18.44 9.77 7.15
CA LEU A 514 -19.08 9.63 8.47
C LEU A 514 -18.41 10.47 9.55
N THR A 515 -17.10 10.68 9.48
CA THR A 515 -16.33 11.51 10.42
C THR A 515 -16.10 12.94 9.92
N ALA A 516 -16.73 13.33 8.80
CA ALA A 516 -16.67 14.70 8.32
C ALA A 516 -17.21 15.67 9.37
N SER A 517 -16.58 16.83 9.45
CA SER A 517 -16.98 17.90 10.35
C SER A 517 -18.23 18.58 9.81
N SER A 518 -19.23 18.83 10.66
CA SER A 518 -20.38 19.66 10.32
C SER A 518 -20.18 21.13 10.67
N LYS A 519 -18.94 21.59 10.92
CA LYS A 519 -18.65 22.96 11.37
C LYS A 519 -19.04 24.04 10.36
N GLY A 520 -19.07 23.74 9.06
CA GLY A 520 -19.29 24.73 8.01
C GLY A 520 -18.10 25.70 7.84
N THR A 521 -18.34 26.83 7.18
CA THR A 521 -17.39 27.94 7.04
C THR A 521 -17.74 29.09 7.99
N ALA A 522 -17.01 30.21 7.95
CA ALA A 522 -17.37 31.40 8.74
C ALA A 522 -18.64 32.06 8.20
N GLU A 523 -18.81 32.05 6.89
CA GLU A 523 -19.92 32.65 6.14
C GLU A 523 -21.17 31.77 6.19
N ASN A 524 -21.00 30.44 6.24
CA ASN A 524 -22.10 29.49 6.39
C ASN A 524 -21.81 28.49 7.54
N PRO A 525 -22.07 28.88 8.80
CA PRO A 525 -21.81 28.05 9.95
C PRO A 525 -22.73 26.84 9.94
N GLY A 526 -22.16 25.66 10.19
CA GLY A 526 -22.95 24.45 10.18
C GLY A 526 -23.75 24.23 11.48
N LYS A 527 -24.78 23.39 11.37
CA LYS A 527 -25.70 23.06 12.48
C LYS A 527 -25.24 21.82 13.25
N ASN A 528 -25.65 21.70 14.52
CA ASN A 528 -25.38 20.54 15.38
C ASN A 528 -23.89 20.15 15.50
N VAL A 529 -22.98 21.11 15.36
CA VAL A 529 -21.52 20.90 15.32
C VAL A 529 -21.02 20.18 16.57
N LYS A 530 -21.51 20.57 17.76
CA LYS A 530 -21.10 19.95 19.03
C LYS A 530 -21.51 18.48 19.11
N VAL A 531 -22.76 18.16 18.73
CA VAL A 531 -23.28 16.79 18.73
C VAL A 531 -22.51 15.92 17.74
N LYS A 532 -22.31 16.40 16.51
CA LYS A 532 -21.52 15.70 15.48
C LYS A 532 -20.07 15.51 15.91
N ALA A 533 -19.45 16.52 16.52
CA ALA A 533 -18.08 16.41 17.02
C ALA A 533 -17.94 15.35 18.13
N ALA A 534 -18.93 15.26 19.04
CA ALA A 534 -18.98 14.22 20.05
C ALA A 534 -19.11 12.83 19.41
N PHE A 535 -20.06 12.64 18.49
CA PHE A 535 -20.22 11.40 17.73
C PHE A 535 -18.94 11.01 16.98
N ASN A 536 -18.33 11.94 16.23
CA ASN A 536 -17.09 11.73 15.50
C ASN A 536 -15.96 11.29 16.45
N ARG A 537 -15.87 11.87 17.65
CA ARG A 537 -14.88 11.47 18.65
C ARG A 537 -15.04 10.00 19.07
N HIS A 538 -16.28 9.55 19.33
CA HIS A 538 -16.54 8.14 19.67
C HIS A 538 -16.17 7.19 18.52
N LEU A 539 -16.51 7.56 17.29
CA LEU A 539 -16.20 6.77 16.10
C LEU A 539 -14.68 6.67 15.85
N LEU A 540 -13.96 7.78 16.03
CA LEU A 540 -12.50 7.84 15.91
C LEU A 540 -11.76 7.12 17.04
N ASP A 541 -12.32 7.10 18.26
CA ASP A 541 -11.77 6.33 19.38
C ASP A 541 -11.88 4.82 19.14
N SER A 542 -12.94 4.37 18.45
CA SER A 542 -13.15 2.96 18.08
C SER A 542 -12.20 2.49 16.97
N ALA A 543 -11.67 3.42 16.16
CA ALA A 543 -10.68 3.17 15.11
C ALA A 543 -11.03 2.02 14.14
N LEU A 544 -12.29 2.01 13.67
CA LEU A 544 -12.82 0.97 12.76
C LEU A 544 -11.98 0.78 11.48
N GLY A 545 -11.40 1.87 10.96
CA GLY A 545 -10.52 1.79 9.78
C GLY A 545 -9.23 1.00 10.04
N GLU A 546 -8.70 1.09 11.27
CA GLU A 546 -7.55 0.28 11.69
C GLU A 546 -7.97 -1.18 11.90
N LEU A 547 -9.16 -1.45 12.44
CA LEU A 547 -9.69 -2.81 12.54
C LEU A 547 -9.78 -3.47 11.17
N ARG A 548 -10.37 -2.78 10.18
CA ARG A 548 -10.43 -3.25 8.79
C ARG A 548 -9.04 -3.54 8.25
N ARG A 549 -8.08 -2.62 8.41
CA ARG A 549 -6.69 -2.81 7.96
C ARG A 549 -6.06 -4.05 8.61
N GLN A 550 -6.34 -4.29 9.89
CA GLN A 550 -5.85 -5.47 10.60
C GLN A 550 -6.47 -6.77 10.12
N LEU A 551 -7.79 -6.79 9.92
CA LEU A 551 -8.47 -7.93 9.30
C LEU A 551 -7.88 -8.23 7.93
N THR A 552 -7.66 -7.22 7.09
CA THR A 552 -7.10 -7.41 5.74
C THR A 552 -5.80 -8.20 5.78
N TYR A 553 -4.79 -7.79 6.56
CA TYR A 553 -3.51 -8.52 6.56
C TYR A 553 -3.54 -9.81 7.40
N LYS A 554 -4.37 -9.89 8.46
CA LYS A 554 -4.43 -11.10 9.31
C LYS A 554 -5.21 -12.22 8.66
N SER A 555 -6.25 -11.91 7.89
CA SER A 555 -6.99 -12.87 7.08
C SER A 555 -6.02 -13.64 6.16
N LEU A 556 -5.11 -12.92 5.49
CA LEU A 556 -4.04 -13.50 4.68
C LEU A 556 -3.10 -14.42 5.48
N TRP A 557 -2.73 -14.02 6.71
CA TRP A 557 -1.81 -14.80 7.53
C TRP A 557 -2.43 -16.08 8.10
N TYR A 558 -3.72 -16.05 8.41
CA TYR A 558 -4.43 -17.15 9.07
C TYR A 558 -5.38 -17.91 8.13
N GLY A 559 -5.41 -17.58 6.84
CA GLY A 559 -6.19 -18.29 5.82
C GLY A 559 -7.70 -18.06 5.87
N SER A 560 -8.17 -17.07 6.64
CA SER A 560 -9.57 -16.60 6.55
C SER A 560 -9.74 -15.70 5.33
N GLU A 561 -10.95 -15.65 4.79
CA GLU A 561 -11.31 -14.69 3.75
C GLU A 561 -11.99 -13.47 4.39
N LEU A 562 -11.55 -12.26 4.03
CA LEU A 562 -12.24 -11.02 4.41
C LEU A 562 -13.18 -10.60 3.29
N LEU A 563 -14.48 -10.60 3.57
CA LEU A 563 -15.52 -10.16 2.65
C LEU A 563 -15.92 -8.73 3.02
N VAL A 564 -15.69 -7.79 2.12
CA VAL A 564 -16.07 -6.39 2.30
C VAL A 564 -17.24 -6.12 1.38
N LEU A 565 -18.41 -5.85 1.96
CA LEU A 565 -19.62 -5.61 1.18
C LEU A 565 -19.47 -4.40 0.24
N ASP A 566 -20.28 -4.37 -0.81
CA ASP A 566 -20.28 -3.23 -1.72
C ASP A 566 -20.79 -1.96 -1.05
N LYS A 567 -20.33 -0.81 -1.56
CA LYS A 567 -20.82 0.49 -1.10
C LYS A 567 -22.30 0.61 -1.42
N GLY A 568 -23.09 1.06 -0.45
CA GLY A 568 -24.55 1.24 -0.62
C GLY A 568 -25.41 0.02 -0.26
N SER A 569 -24.78 -1.08 0.18
CA SER A 569 -25.47 -2.30 0.66
C SER A 569 -26.42 -2.09 1.86
N ALA A 570 -26.26 -0.99 2.60
CA ALA A 570 -27.17 -0.53 3.66
C ALA A 570 -27.66 -1.63 4.64
N PRO A 571 -26.76 -2.44 5.23
CA PRO A 571 -27.14 -3.58 6.07
C PRO A 571 -27.99 -3.19 7.29
N ASN A 572 -27.85 -1.97 7.79
CA ASN A 572 -28.64 -1.41 8.89
C ASN A 572 -30.13 -1.16 8.54
N GLN A 573 -30.47 -1.19 7.25
CA GLN A 573 -31.82 -1.04 6.70
C GLN A 573 -32.37 -2.35 6.11
N THR A 574 -31.54 -3.39 6.03
CA THR A 574 -31.88 -4.67 5.43
C THR A 574 -32.29 -5.69 6.49
N CYS A 575 -33.36 -6.43 6.25
CA CYS A 575 -33.75 -7.52 7.12
C CYS A 575 -32.74 -8.68 7.03
N GLY A 576 -32.18 -9.09 8.16
CA GLY A 576 -31.26 -10.24 8.22
C GLY A 576 -31.93 -11.59 7.94
N GLN A 577 -33.27 -11.66 8.09
CA GLN A 577 -34.07 -12.87 7.90
C GLN A 577 -34.53 -13.04 6.45
N CYS A 578 -35.36 -12.12 5.93
CA CYS A 578 -35.95 -12.22 4.59
C CYS A 578 -35.17 -11.45 3.51
N GLY A 579 -34.33 -10.50 3.92
CA GLY A 579 -33.55 -9.69 3.00
C GLY A 579 -34.17 -8.42 2.46
N GLU A 580 -35.44 -8.19 2.77
CA GLU A 580 -36.10 -6.97 2.31
C GLU A 580 -35.43 -5.72 2.87
N ARG A 581 -35.23 -4.72 2.01
CA ARG A 581 -34.65 -3.44 2.40
C ARG A 581 -35.76 -2.47 2.76
N ASN A 582 -35.64 -1.85 3.94
CA ASN A 582 -36.51 -0.77 4.36
C ASN A 582 -35.73 0.55 4.42
N PRO A 583 -35.74 1.37 3.34
CA PRO A 583 -35.09 2.69 3.34
C PRO A 583 -35.62 3.62 4.44
N ASN A 584 -36.89 3.44 4.83
CA ASN A 584 -37.58 4.24 5.84
C ASN A 584 -37.34 3.72 7.27
N SER A 585 -36.55 2.65 7.46
CA SER A 585 -36.25 2.14 8.80
C SER A 585 -35.49 3.19 9.61
N PRO A 586 -36.02 3.65 10.76
CA PRO A 586 -35.37 4.67 11.57
C PRO A 586 -34.00 4.19 12.09
N PRO A 587 -32.88 4.83 11.73
CA PRO A 587 -31.55 4.28 11.98
C PRO A 587 -31.12 4.32 13.45
N LEU A 588 -31.80 5.10 14.30
CA LEU A 588 -31.44 5.30 15.70
C LEU A 588 -32.18 4.39 16.69
N HIS A 589 -33.14 3.59 16.22
CA HIS A 589 -33.91 2.71 17.11
C HIS A 589 -33.09 1.47 17.49
N ALA A 590 -33.08 1.11 18.77
CA ALA A 590 -32.37 -0.07 19.27
C ALA A 590 -32.94 -1.39 18.71
N ARG A 591 -34.23 -1.41 18.40
CA ARG A 591 -34.90 -2.56 17.77
C ARG A 591 -35.06 -2.34 16.27
N PHE A 592 -34.94 -3.45 15.53
CA PHE A 592 -35.30 -3.54 14.13
C PHE A 592 -36.56 -4.38 14.01
N THR A 593 -37.54 -3.93 13.20
CA THR A 593 -38.74 -4.68 12.85
C THR A 593 -38.89 -4.65 11.33
N CYS A 594 -38.98 -5.82 10.72
CA CYS A 594 -39.20 -5.97 9.29
C CYS A 594 -40.68 -5.72 8.96
N PHE A 595 -40.94 -4.89 7.97
CA PHE A 595 -42.30 -4.61 7.50
C PHE A 595 -42.88 -5.75 6.64
N THR A 596 -42.03 -6.62 6.09
CA THR A 596 -42.42 -7.68 5.16
C THR A 596 -42.68 -9.01 5.87
N CYS A 597 -41.73 -9.44 6.71
CA CYS A 597 -41.81 -10.75 7.39
C CYS A 597 -42.07 -10.64 8.90
N GLY A 598 -42.25 -9.42 9.44
CA GLY A 598 -42.50 -9.20 10.87
C GLY A 598 -41.30 -9.46 11.80
N HIS A 599 -40.17 -9.96 11.29
CA HIS A 599 -38.99 -10.29 12.09
C HIS A 599 -38.55 -9.11 12.96
N THR A 600 -38.34 -9.37 14.26
CA THR A 600 -37.91 -8.36 15.22
C THR A 600 -36.67 -8.83 15.98
N ALA A 601 -35.66 -7.96 16.07
CA ALA A 601 -34.40 -8.23 16.77
C ALA A 601 -33.72 -6.93 17.26
N ASP A 602 -32.65 -7.06 18.06
CA ASP A 602 -31.71 -5.95 18.26
C ASP A 602 -31.15 -5.48 16.90
N ARG A 603 -31.08 -4.17 16.69
CA ARG A 603 -30.71 -3.60 15.39
C ARG A 603 -29.28 -3.96 14.98
N THR A 604 -28.33 -3.99 15.91
CA THR A 604 -26.94 -4.35 15.60
C THR A 604 -26.82 -5.84 15.28
N HIS A 605 -27.59 -6.69 15.96
CA HIS A 605 -27.68 -8.11 15.62
C HIS A 605 -28.33 -8.36 14.26
N ASN A 606 -29.44 -7.66 13.95
CA ASN A 606 -30.05 -7.72 12.61
C ASN A 606 -29.06 -7.27 11.53
N SER A 607 -28.34 -6.17 11.77
CA SER A 607 -27.34 -5.65 10.82
C SER A 607 -26.23 -6.66 10.57
N ALA A 608 -25.72 -7.33 11.61
CA ALA A 608 -24.74 -8.41 11.47
C ALA A 608 -25.30 -9.58 10.64
N SER A 609 -26.56 -9.97 10.87
CA SER A 609 -27.25 -11.02 10.09
C SER A 609 -27.47 -10.62 8.63
N ALA A 610 -27.84 -9.37 8.37
CA ALA A 610 -27.93 -8.81 7.02
C ALA A 610 -26.57 -8.81 6.32
N ILE A 611 -25.49 -8.44 7.02
CA ILE A 611 -24.12 -8.48 6.48
C ILE A 611 -23.75 -9.90 6.05
N ARG A 612 -24.02 -10.90 6.90
CA ARG A 612 -23.76 -12.32 6.58
C ARG A 612 -24.54 -12.75 5.34
N ARG A 613 -25.81 -12.36 5.24
CA ARG A 613 -26.70 -12.70 4.12
C ARG A 613 -26.21 -12.11 2.80
N LEU A 614 -25.98 -10.79 2.78
CA LEU A 614 -25.47 -10.07 1.61
C LEU A 614 -24.10 -10.61 1.16
N ALA A 615 -23.24 -11.01 2.10
CA ALA A 615 -21.97 -11.65 1.77
C ALA A 615 -22.15 -13.01 1.07
N ARG A 616 -23.13 -13.83 1.51
CA ARG A 616 -23.46 -15.09 0.83
C ARG A 616 -23.96 -14.85 -0.59
N GLU A 617 -24.79 -13.83 -0.79
CA GLU A 617 -25.29 -13.44 -2.12
C GLU A 617 -24.14 -12.99 -3.03
N GLN A 618 -23.22 -12.17 -2.53
CA GLN A 618 -22.03 -11.77 -3.27
C GLN A 618 -21.14 -12.97 -3.65
N ILE A 619 -20.99 -13.95 -2.76
CA ILE A 619 -20.26 -15.20 -3.07
C ILE A 619 -21.00 -16.00 -4.15
N ALA A 620 -22.33 -16.14 -4.01
CA ALA A 620 -23.15 -16.91 -4.94
C ALA A 620 -23.15 -16.28 -6.34
N ALA A 621 -23.28 -14.95 -6.44
CA ALA A 621 -23.21 -14.23 -7.71
C ALA A 621 -21.87 -14.43 -8.42
N VAL A 622 -20.76 -14.41 -7.67
CA VAL A 622 -19.41 -14.71 -8.20
C VAL A 622 -19.28 -16.18 -8.62
N ALA A 623 -20.05 -17.09 -8.01
CA ALA A 623 -20.08 -18.49 -8.38
C ALA A 623 -21.01 -18.77 -9.58
N SER A 624 -22.07 -18.00 -9.80
CA SER A 624 -22.98 -18.13 -10.96
C SER A 624 -22.39 -17.52 -12.25
N ASP A 625 -21.47 -16.55 -12.14
CA ASP A 625 -20.59 -16.15 -13.25
C ASP A 625 -19.64 -17.29 -13.70
N ARG A 626 -19.66 -18.45 -13.01
CA ARG A 626 -19.01 -19.70 -13.44
C ARG A 626 -19.91 -20.56 -14.34
N GLY A 627 -20.93 -19.98 -14.99
CA GLY A 627 -21.90 -20.68 -15.83
C GLY A 627 -21.29 -21.38 -17.06
N ASP A 628 -21.26 -22.71 -16.96
CA ASP A 628 -21.38 -23.73 -18.00
C ASP A 628 -20.35 -23.81 -19.13
N THR A 629 -19.22 -24.46 -18.83
CA THR A 629 -18.68 -25.43 -19.79
C THR A 629 -19.63 -26.62 -19.87
N GLN A 630 -20.66 -26.52 -20.72
CA GLN A 630 -21.31 -27.72 -21.23
C GLN A 630 -20.25 -28.56 -21.91
N ASN A 631 -20.20 -29.81 -21.47
CA ASN A 631 -19.27 -30.83 -21.88
C ASN A 631 -19.14 -30.91 -23.40
N ALA A 632 -17.89 -31.08 -23.84
CA ALA A 632 -17.56 -31.55 -25.16
C ALA A 632 -18.22 -32.92 -25.44
N ARG A 633 -19.42 -32.91 -26.02
CA ARG A 633 -19.89 -33.99 -26.90
C ARG A 633 -20.51 -33.34 -28.13
N ARG A 634 -19.86 -33.59 -29.26
CA ARG A 634 -20.24 -33.15 -30.60
C ARG A 634 -21.67 -33.62 -30.90
N ALA A 635 -22.59 -32.67 -31.05
CA ALA A 635 -23.77 -32.84 -31.90
C ALA A 635 -23.80 -31.60 -32.81
N SER A 636 -23.56 -31.83 -34.08
CA SER A 636 -23.50 -30.81 -35.13
C SER A 636 -24.90 -30.28 -35.42
N VAL A 637 -25.17 -29.03 -35.07
CA VAL A 637 -26.29 -28.26 -35.63
C VAL A 637 -25.70 -27.28 -36.63
N ARG A 638 -26.11 -27.42 -37.90
CA ARG A 638 -25.70 -26.56 -39.01
C ARG A 638 -26.22 -25.13 -38.79
N PRO A 639 -25.48 -24.09 -39.21
CA PRO A 639 -25.99 -22.72 -39.17
C PRO A 639 -26.90 -22.46 -40.38
N ASP A 640 -28.16 -22.09 -40.15
CA ASP A 640 -29.03 -21.55 -41.19
C ASP A 640 -28.68 -20.08 -41.47
N ASN A 641 -28.56 -19.78 -42.75
CA ASN A 641 -28.14 -18.49 -43.31
C ASN A 641 -29.40 -17.70 -43.72
N PRO A 642 -29.50 -16.38 -43.45
CA PRO A 642 -30.70 -15.59 -43.72
C PRO A 642 -30.62 -14.85 -45.08
N ARG A 643 -31.62 -15.06 -45.94
CA ARG A 643 -32.03 -14.21 -47.08
C ARG A 643 -33.50 -14.56 -47.38
N GLU A 644 -34.43 -13.72 -47.82
CA GLU A 644 -34.51 -12.32 -48.20
C GLU A 644 -36.03 -12.02 -48.38
N THR A 645 -36.44 -10.78 -48.09
CA THR A 645 -37.52 -9.98 -48.74
C THR A 645 -38.92 -10.56 -49.00
N GLY A 646 -39.95 -9.83 -48.52
CA GLY A 646 -41.19 -9.63 -49.30
C GLY A 646 -42.51 -9.61 -48.51
N HIS A 647 -42.96 -8.43 -48.08
CA HIS A 647 -44.38 -8.07 -48.01
C HIS A 647 -44.68 -7.25 -49.29
N GLY A 648 -45.84 -7.32 -49.97
CA GLY A 648 -47.10 -7.98 -49.67
C GLY A 648 -48.17 -7.68 -50.73
N ALA A 649 -49.43 -7.65 -50.26
CA ALA A 649 -50.73 -7.46 -50.96
C ALA A 649 -51.35 -8.78 -51.49
N MET A 650 -52.64 -9.09 -51.33
CA MET A 650 -53.82 -8.30 -50.95
C MET A 650 -55.00 -9.25 -50.58
N LYS A 651 -55.90 -8.82 -49.67
CA LYS A 651 -57.38 -9.02 -49.63
C LYS A 651 -57.97 -10.46 -49.76
N ARG A 652 -58.79 -11.00 -48.85
CA ARG A 652 -60.22 -10.68 -48.57
C ARG A 652 -60.81 -11.75 -47.61
N GLU A 653 -61.67 -11.28 -46.70
CA GLU A 653 -62.94 -11.85 -46.20
C GLU A 653 -63.01 -13.26 -45.53
N ASP A 654 -63.42 -13.22 -44.25
CA ASP A 654 -64.08 -14.24 -43.39
C ASP A 654 -65.36 -14.87 -44.03
N PRO A 655 -66.14 -15.80 -43.39
CA PRO A 655 -65.94 -16.57 -42.13
C PRO A 655 -66.33 -18.08 -42.26
N GLY A 656 -66.16 -18.90 -41.21
CA GLY A 656 -66.88 -20.19 -41.13
C GLY A 656 -66.48 -21.22 -40.08
N HIS A 657 -67.23 -21.26 -38.97
CA HIS A 657 -67.83 -22.45 -38.31
C HIS A 657 -67.01 -23.62 -37.71
N ALA A 658 -67.36 -23.88 -36.44
CA ALA A 658 -67.74 -25.18 -35.83
C ALA A 658 -66.68 -26.13 -35.22
N ALA A 659 -66.62 -26.09 -33.88
CA ALA A 659 -66.97 -27.17 -32.93
C ALA A 659 -66.47 -28.62 -33.14
N GLY A 660 -65.94 -29.22 -32.06
CA GLY A 660 -66.37 -30.56 -31.68
C GLY A 660 -65.38 -31.48 -30.96
N ARG A 661 -65.58 -31.60 -29.64
CA ARG A 661 -65.58 -32.83 -28.80
C ARG A 661 -64.27 -33.59 -28.54
N GLY A 662 -64.04 -33.85 -27.24
CA GLY A 662 -63.17 -34.91 -26.72
C GLY A 662 -63.73 -36.32 -26.99
N PRO A 663 -63.21 -37.39 -26.34
CA PRO A 663 -63.20 -37.49 -24.88
C PRO A 663 -61.96 -38.15 -24.25
N SER A 664 -61.94 -38.03 -22.92
CA SER A 664 -61.18 -38.76 -21.91
C SER A 664 -61.48 -40.26 -21.86
N SER A 665 -60.47 -41.08 -21.56
CA SER A 665 -60.45 -42.08 -20.47
C SER A 665 -59.20 -42.96 -20.58
N GLY A 666 -58.57 -43.23 -19.43
CA GLY A 666 -57.37 -44.05 -19.29
C GLY A 666 -56.45 -43.50 -18.22
#